data_AF-A0AAB0AD63-F1
#
_entry.id   AF-A0AAB0AD63-F1
#
_cell.length_a   1.000
_cell.length_b   1.000
_cell.length_c   1.000
_cell.angle_alpha   90.00
_cell.angle_beta   90.00
_cell.angle_gamma   90.00
#
_symmetry.space_group_name_H-M   'P 1'
#
loop_
_entity.id
_entity.type
_entity.pdbx_description
1 polymer ?
#
loop_
_entity_poly.entity_id
_entity_poly.type
_entity_poly.pdbx_seq_one_letter_code
_entity_poly.pdbx_strand_id
1 'polypeptide(L)'
;MEVYEFEKSLLTRLQETSDVLCARGIALPASEVRTEWANYVEMAIEPTGWQAQWRIPRVMCEELSLKYPTIVVGTVEQVLFDELKAIFVVEADQDDDVHMPERQVLALEELWPLKEQENDALNVDRTADCLDRLRFFYQHVWMPWDNDEDDDGSDWAEKNLYDRVKFYYDVKKRVMSKRLVSHVMALLAEANYVQKKRELLEMEVDEEEENGSDDETEPENKRANKLVELHLRLNVIKNEMKILEDPTLRDAFEKVRFGSPAEKQTNEEASIVVHTGTINQHIKYLQEAKSIVGNSKTVRVCDSLQGALEKCAASNELYLPPGRHEIKFLEYLNGGGLLKAVSTVRFADACKAGQLHVIEDAAAVVCSKDDDSVLLTVDGDYCFENVMLDCINVRTGVLIKQGNVTFKNCFLIGDATSSTKQGIVVFGNSKITLQNCVLKDFSTGIYTNENCQICLRDSIVLECTRGIEILSGGNASFQSTEIHNCKSYGVLLEVDDLNVPEDSEQTRLLCNDYNGIGRSELSFEGSCSFRDNGKANFVISKSGSCKFNNSCFVEQATPSNVSNRQVCSNRTDEALDQSILNGNLDDYKGQLDDVGKLLWGSDMTNGHDGKQFDSSECDAFESSTDNDGTDLYSTVNDKSECTTTSGASSCSTGIESSAVIEIDESVIEID
;
A
#
# COMPACT_ATOMS: atom_id res chain seq x y z
N MET A 1 23.61 14.60 3.73
CA MET A 1 23.38 13.18 3.38
C MET A 1 22.29 13.09 2.30
N GLU A 2 22.51 13.67 1.12
CA GLU A 2 21.58 13.44 -0.01
C GLU A 2 21.71 12.00 -0.53
N VAL A 3 20.62 11.45 -1.10
CA VAL A 3 20.63 10.14 -1.80
C VAL A 3 20.35 10.31 -3.28
N TYR A 4 20.68 9.28 -4.07
CA TYR A 4 20.43 9.26 -5.51
C TYR A 4 18.94 9.09 -5.85
N GLU A 5 18.48 9.82 -6.86
CA GLU A 5 17.12 9.75 -7.41
C GLU A 5 17.20 9.60 -8.94
N PHE A 6 16.41 8.69 -9.53
CA PHE A 6 16.47 8.35 -10.95
C PHE A 6 15.09 8.42 -11.61
N GLU A 7 14.93 9.32 -12.59
CA GLU A 7 13.76 9.35 -13.48
C GLU A 7 14.12 8.79 -14.86
N LYS A 8 13.82 7.50 -15.07
CA LYS A 8 14.09 6.76 -16.31
C LYS A 8 12.81 6.55 -17.13
N SER A 9 12.94 6.25 -18.43
CA SER A 9 11.81 5.99 -19.32
C SER A 9 11.36 4.52 -19.31
N LEU A 10 10.19 4.21 -19.89
CA LEU A 10 9.72 2.83 -20.07
C LEU A 10 10.73 2.00 -20.85
N LEU A 11 11.18 2.50 -22.01
CA LEU A 11 12.18 1.81 -22.84
C LEU A 11 13.50 1.65 -22.09
N THR A 12 13.93 2.65 -21.32
CA THR A 12 15.14 2.55 -20.47
C THR A 12 14.99 1.42 -19.46
N ARG A 13 13.90 1.39 -18.68
CA ARG A 13 13.66 0.35 -17.67
C ARG A 13 13.52 -1.05 -18.26
N LEU A 14 12.85 -1.16 -19.40
CA LEU A 14 12.71 -2.43 -20.12
C LEU A 14 14.07 -2.96 -20.58
N GLN A 15 14.90 -2.10 -21.19
CA GLN A 15 16.27 -2.46 -21.59
C GLN A 15 17.12 -2.82 -20.37
N GLU A 16 17.17 -1.98 -19.34
CA GLU A 16 17.94 -2.21 -18.10
C GLU A 16 17.62 -3.54 -17.43
N THR A 17 16.36 -4.01 -17.53
CA THR A 17 15.91 -5.26 -16.92
C THR A 17 16.14 -6.46 -17.85
N SER A 18 15.93 -6.29 -19.16
CA SER A 18 16.21 -7.31 -20.17
C SER A 18 17.72 -7.58 -20.32
N ASP A 19 18.56 -6.55 -20.18
CA ASP A 19 20.02 -6.68 -20.14
C ASP A 19 20.51 -7.59 -18.99
N VAL A 20 19.73 -7.73 -17.91
CA VAL A 20 20.01 -8.64 -16.79
C VAL A 20 19.42 -10.01 -17.05
N LEU A 21 18.09 -10.11 -17.23
CA LEU A 21 17.39 -11.39 -17.29
C LEU A 21 17.63 -12.16 -18.60
N CYS A 22 17.78 -11.46 -19.73
CA CYS A 22 17.99 -12.09 -21.03
C CYS A 22 19.48 -12.26 -21.38
N ALA A 23 20.41 -11.92 -20.46
CA ALA A 23 21.86 -11.89 -20.70
C ALA A 23 22.44 -13.19 -21.27
N ARG A 24 21.84 -14.33 -20.92
CA ARG A 24 22.28 -15.67 -21.36
C ARG A 24 21.60 -16.16 -22.64
N GLY A 25 20.54 -15.51 -23.11
CA GLY A 25 19.79 -15.89 -24.31
C GLY A 25 19.08 -17.26 -24.21
N ILE A 26 18.71 -17.67 -23.00
CA ILE A 26 18.03 -18.94 -22.68
C ILE A 26 16.76 -18.59 -21.89
N ALA A 27 15.70 -19.41 -22.03
CA ALA A 27 14.48 -19.27 -21.25
C ALA A 27 14.79 -19.26 -19.74
N LEU A 28 14.39 -18.19 -19.05
CA LEU A 28 14.69 -17.99 -17.63
C LEU A 28 13.48 -18.33 -16.75
N PRO A 29 13.47 -19.45 -16.00
CA PRO A 29 12.41 -19.75 -15.05
C PRO A 29 12.44 -18.80 -13.85
N ALA A 30 11.29 -18.65 -13.18
CA ALA A 30 11.13 -17.76 -12.03
C ALA A 30 12.15 -18.05 -10.91
N SER A 31 12.49 -19.33 -10.72
CA SER A 31 13.50 -19.82 -9.77
C SER A 31 14.90 -19.22 -9.97
N GLU A 32 15.31 -19.01 -11.22
CA GLU A 32 16.66 -18.52 -11.58
C GLU A 32 16.74 -16.99 -11.72
N VAL A 33 15.61 -16.27 -11.63
CA VAL A 33 15.57 -14.80 -11.70
C VAL A 33 16.45 -14.15 -10.63
N ARG A 34 16.46 -14.71 -9.40
CA ARG A 34 17.34 -14.26 -8.31
C ARG A 34 18.81 -14.46 -8.65
N THR A 35 19.15 -15.58 -9.30
CA THR A 35 20.52 -15.92 -9.73
C THR A 35 21.06 -14.90 -10.73
N GLU A 36 20.29 -14.48 -11.73
CA GLU A 36 20.76 -13.47 -12.70
C GLU A 36 20.91 -12.08 -12.09
N TRP A 37 20.04 -11.70 -11.15
CA TRP A 37 20.24 -10.47 -10.37
C TRP A 37 21.49 -10.53 -9.50
N ALA A 38 21.79 -11.67 -8.86
CA ALA A 38 23.03 -11.85 -8.09
C ALA A 38 24.27 -11.68 -8.97
N ASN A 39 24.30 -12.34 -10.15
CA ASN A 39 25.37 -12.19 -11.15
C ASN A 39 25.57 -10.73 -11.56
N TYR A 40 24.48 -10.01 -11.84
CA TYR A 40 24.55 -8.59 -12.23
C TYR A 40 25.09 -7.71 -11.09
N VAL A 41 24.60 -7.91 -9.87
CA VAL A 41 25.00 -7.13 -8.69
C VAL A 41 26.48 -7.35 -8.37
N GLU A 42 26.98 -8.59 -8.39
CA GLU A 42 28.41 -8.90 -8.19
C GLU A 42 29.31 -8.15 -9.19
N MET A 43 28.88 -8.05 -10.45
CA MET A 43 29.63 -7.32 -11.47
C MET A 43 29.52 -5.79 -11.34
N ALA A 44 28.51 -5.26 -10.66
CA ALA A 44 28.09 -3.86 -10.75
C ALA A 44 28.31 -3.01 -9.49
N ILE A 45 28.13 -3.57 -8.29
CA ILE A 45 28.15 -2.84 -7.01
C ILE A 45 29.57 -2.77 -6.39
N GLU A 46 29.81 -1.78 -5.53
CA GLU A 46 30.95 -1.82 -4.60
C GLU A 46 30.66 -2.84 -3.46
N PRO A 47 31.56 -3.79 -3.15
CA PRO A 47 31.26 -4.92 -2.26
C PRO A 47 31.23 -4.58 -0.77
N THR A 48 31.85 -3.47 -0.36
CA THR A 48 32.10 -3.09 1.04
C THR A 48 32.29 -1.58 1.18
N GLY A 49 32.01 -1.03 2.36
CA GLY A 49 32.52 0.27 2.82
C GLY A 49 31.79 1.53 2.33
N TRP A 50 30.62 1.40 1.71
CA TRP A 50 29.78 2.53 1.30
C TRP A 50 28.67 2.83 2.32
N GLN A 51 28.42 4.12 2.55
CA GLN A 51 27.39 4.64 3.44
C GLN A 51 26.02 4.73 2.74
N ALA A 52 24.95 4.42 3.46
CA ALA A 52 23.59 4.40 2.96
C ALA A 52 22.54 4.83 4.01
N GLN A 53 21.39 5.30 3.51
CA GLN A 53 20.14 5.30 4.26
C GLN A 53 19.45 3.94 4.11
N TRP A 54 19.13 3.31 5.24
CA TRP A 54 18.15 2.23 5.32
C TRP A 54 16.78 2.83 5.67
N ARG A 55 15.74 2.51 4.88
CA ARG A 55 14.36 2.93 5.16
C ARG A 55 13.58 1.73 5.66
N ILE A 56 13.37 1.67 6.98
CA ILE A 56 12.86 0.45 7.64
C ILE A 56 11.42 0.16 7.15
N PRO A 57 11.13 -1.05 6.65
CA PRO A 57 9.79 -1.47 6.27
C PRO A 57 8.79 -1.36 7.43
N ARG A 58 7.50 -1.23 7.11
CA ARG A 58 6.47 -1.10 8.16
C ARG A 58 6.42 -2.33 9.07
N VAL A 59 6.55 -3.53 8.51
CA VAL A 59 6.44 -4.78 9.29
C VAL A 59 7.56 -4.88 10.33
N MET A 60 8.80 -4.57 9.94
CA MET A 60 9.94 -4.55 10.87
C MET A 60 9.86 -3.41 11.90
N CYS A 61 9.18 -2.30 11.58
CA CYS A 61 8.85 -1.27 12.59
C CYS A 61 7.76 -1.75 13.59
N GLU A 62 6.89 -2.69 13.21
CA GLU A 62 5.91 -3.30 14.13
C GLU A 62 6.61 -4.25 15.10
N GLU A 63 7.44 -5.14 14.56
CA GLU A 63 8.28 -6.11 15.28
C GLU A 63 9.24 -5.43 16.27
N LEU A 64 10.12 -4.56 15.78
CA LEU A 64 11.09 -3.82 16.59
C LEU A 64 10.45 -2.70 17.45
N SER A 65 9.11 -2.58 17.44
CA SER A 65 8.34 -1.55 18.15
C SER A 65 8.74 -0.09 17.85
N LEU A 66 9.35 0.15 16.69
CA LEU A 66 9.82 1.46 16.22
C LEU A 66 8.69 2.31 15.64
N LYS A 67 8.82 3.64 15.68
CA LYS A 67 7.88 4.53 14.99
C LYS A 67 7.88 4.25 13.49
N TYR A 68 6.73 4.42 12.83
CA TYR A 68 6.69 4.48 11.37
C TYR A 68 6.39 5.89 10.85
N PRO A 69 7.15 6.40 9.87
CA PRO A 69 8.33 5.78 9.26
C PRO A 69 9.61 6.09 10.04
N THR A 70 10.63 5.25 9.88
CA THR A 70 11.99 5.42 10.44
C THR A 70 13.03 5.23 9.36
N ILE A 71 14.08 6.06 9.39
CA ILE A 71 15.27 5.96 8.53
C ILE A 71 16.49 5.98 9.43
N VAL A 72 17.46 5.13 9.11
CA VAL A 72 18.74 5.02 9.82
C VAL A 72 19.88 5.09 8.80
N VAL A 73 21.03 5.61 9.22
CA VAL A 73 22.24 5.75 8.40
C VAL A 73 23.34 4.86 8.97
N GLY A 74 24.12 4.31 8.06
CA GLY A 74 25.17 3.33 8.38
C GLY A 74 26.02 2.97 7.17
N THR A 75 27.05 2.18 7.42
CA THR A 75 27.97 1.65 6.40
C THR A 75 27.65 0.19 6.09
N VAL A 76 27.66 -0.19 4.81
CA VAL A 76 27.66 -1.60 4.41
C VAL A 76 29.02 -2.22 4.68
N GLU A 77 29.11 -3.15 5.62
CA GLU A 77 30.33 -3.92 5.90
C GLU A 77 30.64 -4.88 4.75
N GLN A 78 29.63 -5.61 4.26
CA GLN A 78 29.77 -6.61 3.22
C GLN A 78 28.45 -6.84 2.45
N VAL A 79 28.51 -6.91 1.12
CA VAL A 79 27.42 -7.41 0.28
C VAL A 79 27.42 -8.95 0.23
N LEU A 80 26.24 -9.55 0.34
CA LEU A 80 25.97 -10.99 0.28
C LEU A 80 25.25 -11.28 -1.07
N PHE A 81 26.05 -11.52 -2.11
CA PHE A 81 25.57 -11.57 -3.50
C PHE A 81 24.49 -12.64 -3.74
N ASP A 82 24.74 -13.88 -3.32
CA ASP A 82 23.82 -15.02 -3.48
C ASP A 82 22.43 -14.76 -2.87
N GLU A 83 22.38 -13.97 -1.79
CA GLU A 83 21.15 -13.61 -1.10
C GLU A 83 20.50 -12.31 -1.60
N LEU A 84 21.21 -11.48 -2.37
CA LEU A 84 20.86 -10.07 -2.65
C LEU A 84 20.69 -9.24 -1.36
N LYS A 85 21.49 -9.54 -0.33
CA LYS A 85 21.49 -8.84 0.96
C LYS A 85 22.81 -8.10 1.21
N ALA A 86 22.87 -7.32 2.27
CA ALA A 86 24.09 -6.70 2.80
C ALA A 86 24.10 -6.71 4.33
N ILE A 87 25.29 -6.91 4.90
CA ILE A 87 25.57 -6.64 6.31
C ILE A 87 25.74 -5.13 6.47
N PHE A 88 24.86 -4.50 7.24
CA PHE A 88 24.79 -3.06 7.46
C PHE A 88 25.12 -2.73 8.91
N VAL A 89 26.04 -1.80 9.13
CA VAL A 89 26.50 -1.34 10.44
C VAL A 89 25.87 0.03 10.73
N VAL A 90 25.07 0.12 11.79
CA VAL A 90 24.40 1.36 12.21
C VAL A 90 25.43 2.31 12.83
N GLU A 91 25.58 3.51 12.26
CA GLU A 91 26.63 4.45 12.67
C GLU A 91 26.26 5.27 13.92
N ALA A 92 24.98 5.60 14.10
CA ALA A 92 24.41 6.15 15.33
C ALA A 92 22.88 6.12 15.33
N ASP A 93 22.26 5.95 16.51
CA ASP A 93 20.82 6.14 16.69
C ASP A 93 20.45 7.62 16.45
N GLN A 94 19.73 7.91 15.36
CA GLN A 94 19.28 9.28 15.03
C GLN A 94 18.16 9.78 15.95
N ASP A 95 17.59 8.91 16.80
CA ASP A 95 16.50 9.23 17.72
C ASP A 95 16.61 8.43 19.02
N ASP A 96 16.52 9.11 20.16
CA ASP A 96 16.69 8.54 21.51
C ASP A 96 15.60 7.50 21.89
N ASP A 97 14.67 7.17 20.98
CA ASP A 97 13.62 6.14 21.09
C ASP A 97 13.99 4.82 20.35
N VAL A 98 15.00 4.86 19.48
CA VAL A 98 15.41 3.73 18.65
C VAL A 98 16.54 3.00 19.37
N HIS A 99 16.39 1.69 19.58
CA HIS A 99 17.46 0.83 20.06
C HIS A 99 17.53 -0.39 19.14
N MET A 100 18.43 -0.34 18.16
CA MET A 100 18.64 -1.44 17.22
C MET A 100 19.97 -2.15 17.46
N PRO A 101 20.07 -3.44 17.09
CA PRO A 101 21.36 -4.11 16.90
C PRO A 101 22.31 -3.30 16.00
N GLU A 102 23.57 -3.22 16.41
CA GLU A 102 24.66 -2.52 15.71
C GLU A 102 24.89 -3.05 14.28
N ARG A 103 24.61 -4.33 14.04
CA ARG A 103 24.75 -5.00 12.75
C ARG A 103 23.42 -5.64 12.36
N GLN A 104 23.00 -5.40 11.12
CA GLN A 104 21.77 -5.91 10.52
C GLN A 104 22.06 -6.61 9.18
N VAL A 105 21.22 -7.54 8.77
CA VAL A 105 21.30 -8.18 7.44
C VAL A 105 20.09 -7.76 6.62
N LEU A 106 20.31 -6.87 5.64
CA LEU A 106 19.25 -6.13 4.95
C LEU A 106 19.19 -6.48 3.47
N ALA A 107 18.00 -6.50 2.88
CA ALA A 107 17.85 -6.65 1.44
C ALA A 107 18.37 -5.40 0.70
N LEU A 108 19.08 -5.59 -0.42
CA LEU A 108 19.80 -4.51 -1.10
C LEU A 108 18.89 -3.41 -1.63
N GLU A 109 17.64 -3.73 -2.00
CA GLU A 109 16.64 -2.74 -2.43
C GLU A 109 16.06 -1.87 -1.29
N GLU A 110 16.40 -2.16 -0.03
CA GLU A 110 16.12 -1.30 1.13
C GLU A 110 17.23 -0.29 1.44
N LEU A 111 18.30 -0.27 0.64
CA LEU A 111 19.44 0.62 0.82
C LEU A 111 19.49 1.72 -0.25
N TRP A 112 19.63 2.96 0.21
CA TRP A 112 19.79 4.16 -0.60
C TRP A 112 21.18 4.75 -0.36
N PRO A 113 22.16 4.55 -1.25
CA PRO A 113 23.51 5.10 -1.11
C PRO A 113 23.49 6.61 -0.96
N LEU A 114 24.34 7.13 -0.06
CA LEU A 114 24.57 8.56 0.07
C LEU A 114 25.42 9.08 -1.10
N LYS A 115 25.15 10.30 -1.58
CA LYS A 115 26.04 11.03 -2.52
C LYS A 115 27.33 11.51 -1.85
N GLU A 116 27.24 11.78 -0.55
CA GLU A 116 28.33 12.20 0.31
C GLU A 116 28.82 10.97 1.07
N GLN A 117 30.11 10.65 0.98
CA GLN A 117 30.72 9.45 1.52
C GLN A 117 32.00 9.84 2.27
N GLU A 118 32.36 9.12 3.33
CA GLU A 118 33.67 9.29 3.97
C GLU A 118 34.85 8.81 3.10
N ASN A 119 34.57 8.00 2.07
CA ASN A 119 35.57 7.42 1.19
C ASN A 119 35.36 7.80 -0.28
N ASP A 120 35.94 8.93 -0.69
CA ASP A 120 35.97 9.46 -2.07
C ASP A 120 36.49 8.47 -3.14
N ALA A 121 37.08 7.33 -2.76
CA ALA A 121 37.64 6.35 -3.71
C ALA A 121 36.62 5.33 -4.24
N LEU A 122 35.41 5.27 -3.67
CA LEU A 122 34.36 4.32 -4.06
C LEU A 122 33.52 4.84 -5.23
N ASN A 123 33.18 3.98 -6.19
CA ASN A 123 32.32 4.33 -7.33
C ASN A 123 30.83 4.23 -6.96
N VAL A 124 30.40 5.08 -6.02
CA VAL A 124 29.04 5.03 -5.46
C VAL A 124 27.97 5.42 -6.49
N ASP A 125 28.31 6.21 -7.53
CA ASP A 125 27.43 6.44 -8.68
C ASP A 125 27.00 5.12 -9.35
N ARG A 126 27.93 4.16 -9.47
CA ARG A 126 27.68 2.84 -10.08
C ARG A 126 26.89 1.92 -9.14
N THR A 127 27.21 1.94 -7.84
CA THR A 127 26.40 1.28 -6.79
C THR A 127 24.96 1.79 -6.80
N ALA A 128 24.76 3.11 -6.93
CA ALA A 128 23.44 3.71 -6.96
C ALA A 128 22.63 3.35 -8.20
N ASP A 129 23.23 3.30 -9.40
CA ASP A 129 22.54 2.82 -10.61
C ASP A 129 22.21 1.32 -10.55
N CYS A 130 23.13 0.51 -10.01
CA CYS A 130 22.92 -0.92 -9.78
C CYS A 130 21.71 -1.16 -8.87
N LEU A 131 21.70 -0.53 -7.69
CA LEU A 131 20.61 -0.65 -6.73
C LEU A 131 19.31 -0.02 -7.24
N ASP A 132 19.37 1.00 -8.10
CA ASP A 132 18.18 1.57 -8.73
C ASP A 132 17.50 0.61 -9.72
N ARG A 133 18.26 -0.19 -10.48
CA ARG A 133 17.69 -1.25 -11.34
C ARG A 133 17.10 -2.38 -10.50
N LEU A 134 17.87 -2.88 -9.53
CA LEU A 134 17.46 -3.95 -8.61
C LEU A 134 16.16 -3.57 -7.88
N ARG A 135 16.13 -2.37 -7.28
CA ARG A 135 14.98 -1.82 -6.58
C ARG A 135 13.79 -1.58 -7.51
N PHE A 136 14.00 -1.08 -8.73
CA PHE A 136 12.91 -0.97 -9.69
C PHE A 136 12.28 -2.33 -10.01
N PHE A 137 13.10 -3.37 -10.18
CA PHE A 137 12.60 -4.72 -10.43
C PHE A 137 11.83 -5.28 -9.25
N TYR A 138 12.47 -5.40 -8.08
CA TYR A 138 11.88 -6.05 -6.90
C TYR A 138 10.74 -5.26 -6.25
N GLN A 139 10.62 -3.95 -6.50
CA GLN A 139 9.48 -3.16 -6.00
C GLN A 139 8.37 -2.92 -7.03
N HIS A 140 8.57 -3.14 -8.35
CA HIS A 140 7.58 -2.76 -9.37
C HIS A 140 7.36 -3.76 -10.53
N VAL A 141 8.10 -4.87 -10.59
CA VAL A 141 8.01 -5.85 -11.71
C VAL A 141 7.96 -7.29 -11.20
N TRP A 142 8.82 -7.63 -10.24
CA TRP A 142 8.65 -8.83 -9.42
C TRP A 142 7.43 -8.64 -8.54
N MET A 143 6.56 -9.64 -8.50
CA MET A 143 5.36 -9.66 -7.68
C MET A 143 5.55 -10.65 -6.53
N PRO A 144 5.02 -10.38 -5.32
CA PRO A 144 5.27 -11.23 -4.15
C PRO A 144 4.94 -12.72 -4.33
N TRP A 145 3.99 -13.03 -5.22
CA TRP A 145 3.56 -14.37 -5.53
C TRP A 145 4.35 -15.06 -6.66
N ASP A 146 5.34 -14.41 -7.27
CA ASP A 146 6.25 -15.04 -8.25
C ASP A 146 7.19 -16.03 -7.54
N ASN A 147 7.50 -15.77 -6.26
CA ASN A 147 8.18 -16.69 -5.35
C ASN A 147 7.40 -18.02 -5.19
N ASP A 148 6.07 -17.98 -5.30
CA ASP A 148 5.15 -19.11 -5.11
C ASP A 148 4.55 -19.64 -6.45
N GLU A 149 5.12 -19.36 -7.63
CA GLU A 149 4.67 -19.99 -8.89
C GLU A 149 5.41 -21.31 -9.13
N ASP A 150 4.67 -22.39 -9.46
CA ASP A 150 5.26 -23.66 -9.87
C ASP A 150 6.22 -23.45 -11.06
N ASP A 151 7.46 -23.92 -10.93
CA ASP A 151 8.47 -23.85 -12.00
C ASP A 151 8.13 -24.82 -13.14
N ASP A 152 7.33 -24.33 -14.10
CA ASP A 152 6.96 -25.01 -15.33
C ASP A 152 8.09 -25.01 -16.39
N GLY A 153 9.29 -24.51 -16.04
CA GLY A 153 10.45 -24.41 -16.93
C GLY A 153 10.28 -23.39 -18.06
N SER A 154 9.30 -22.48 -17.96
CA SER A 154 9.05 -21.44 -18.95
C SER A 154 9.90 -20.18 -18.75
N ASP A 155 9.97 -19.34 -19.78
CA ASP A 155 10.58 -18.02 -19.67
C ASP A 155 9.64 -17.03 -18.92
N TRP A 156 10.00 -16.69 -17.68
CA TRP A 156 9.29 -15.70 -16.88
C TRP A 156 9.37 -14.29 -17.50
N ALA A 157 10.47 -13.95 -18.16
CA ALA A 157 10.68 -12.64 -18.78
C ALA A 157 9.85 -12.50 -20.06
N GLU A 158 9.76 -13.54 -20.90
CA GLU A 158 8.82 -13.57 -22.04
C GLU A 158 7.36 -13.44 -21.56
N LYS A 159 7.00 -14.16 -20.48
CA LYS A 159 5.64 -14.13 -19.90
C LYS A 159 5.26 -12.78 -19.27
N ASN A 160 6.13 -12.16 -18.46
CA ASN A 160 5.73 -11.09 -17.53
C ASN A 160 6.42 -9.73 -17.75
N LEU A 161 7.67 -9.71 -18.21
CA LEU A 161 8.53 -8.52 -18.07
C LEU A 161 7.96 -7.27 -18.76
N TYR A 162 7.57 -7.41 -20.03
CA TYR A 162 7.09 -6.29 -20.82
C TYR A 162 5.80 -5.69 -20.25
N ASP A 163 4.78 -6.53 -19.98
CA ASP A 163 3.47 -6.04 -19.57
C ASP A 163 3.47 -5.52 -18.12
N ARG A 164 4.29 -6.04 -17.21
CA ARG A 164 4.43 -5.47 -15.86
C ARG A 164 5.23 -4.17 -15.82
N VAL A 165 6.33 -4.06 -16.58
CA VAL A 165 7.04 -2.77 -16.75
C VAL A 165 6.09 -1.73 -17.36
N LYS A 166 5.32 -2.11 -18.37
CA LYS A 166 4.28 -1.26 -18.97
C LYS A 166 3.17 -0.91 -17.97
N PHE A 167 2.69 -1.86 -17.16
CA PHE A 167 1.67 -1.62 -16.13
C PHE A 167 2.11 -0.57 -15.11
N TYR A 168 3.35 -0.64 -14.61
CA TYR A 168 3.93 0.41 -13.76
C TYR A 168 3.86 1.79 -14.44
N TYR A 169 4.18 1.88 -15.73
CA TYR A 169 4.08 3.16 -16.47
C TYR A 169 2.63 3.58 -16.79
N ASP A 170 1.70 2.66 -17.00
CA ASP A 170 0.26 2.96 -17.12
C ASP A 170 -0.28 3.61 -15.84
N VAL A 171 0.14 3.09 -14.67
CA VAL A 171 -0.17 3.71 -13.36
C VAL A 171 0.52 5.09 -13.25
N LYS A 172 1.84 5.14 -13.45
CA LYS A 172 2.65 6.36 -13.26
C LYS A 172 2.22 7.51 -14.17
N LYS A 173 1.88 7.23 -15.44
CA LYS A 173 1.39 8.21 -16.42
C LYS A 173 -0.11 8.50 -16.31
N ARG A 174 -0.85 7.83 -15.40
CA ARG A 174 -2.32 7.96 -15.24
C ARG A 174 -3.10 7.65 -16.52
N VAL A 175 -2.71 6.56 -17.21
CA VAL A 175 -3.49 5.99 -18.32
C VAL A 175 -4.80 5.38 -17.79
N MET A 176 -4.71 4.74 -16.62
CA MET A 176 -5.84 4.26 -15.83
C MET A 176 -6.56 5.39 -15.09
N SER A 177 -7.84 5.18 -14.75
CA SER A 177 -8.60 6.14 -13.94
C SER A 177 -8.00 6.29 -12.53
N LYS A 178 -8.21 7.45 -11.89
CA LYS A 178 -7.74 7.70 -10.52
C LYS A 178 -8.18 6.61 -9.54
N ARG A 179 -9.40 6.07 -9.72
CA ARG A 179 -10.03 5.09 -8.82
C ARG A 179 -9.34 3.74 -8.92
N LEU A 180 -9.14 3.29 -10.16
CA LEU A 180 -8.41 2.07 -10.47
C LEU A 180 -6.95 2.14 -10.00
N VAL A 181 -6.30 3.30 -10.16
CA VAL A 181 -4.94 3.54 -9.65
C VAL A 181 -4.86 3.47 -8.12
N SER A 182 -5.82 4.04 -7.38
CA SER A 182 -5.87 3.87 -5.91
C SER A 182 -5.95 2.40 -5.52
N HIS A 183 -6.82 1.67 -6.21
CA HIS A 183 -7.15 0.30 -5.92
C HIS A 183 -5.96 -0.65 -6.18
N VAL A 184 -5.32 -0.52 -7.34
CA VAL A 184 -4.05 -1.19 -7.69
C VAL A 184 -2.98 -0.92 -6.63
N MET A 185 -2.80 0.34 -6.22
CA MET A 185 -1.78 0.71 -5.22
C MET A 185 -2.10 0.20 -3.80
N ALA A 186 -3.37 0.09 -3.44
CA ALA A 186 -3.78 -0.53 -2.18
C ALA A 186 -3.46 -2.04 -2.16
N LEU A 187 -3.80 -2.76 -3.24
CA LEU A 187 -3.47 -4.18 -3.40
C LEU A 187 -1.96 -4.43 -3.39
N LEU A 188 -1.17 -3.60 -4.07
CA LEU A 188 0.30 -3.71 -4.09
C LEU A 188 0.90 -3.51 -2.68
N ALA A 189 0.53 -2.43 -1.99
CA ALA A 189 1.02 -2.17 -0.63
C ALA A 189 0.58 -3.25 0.37
N GLU A 190 -0.62 -3.83 0.21
CA GLU A 190 -1.06 -4.94 1.03
C GLU A 190 -0.30 -6.25 0.74
N ALA A 191 -0.05 -6.57 -0.54
CA ALA A 191 0.69 -7.77 -0.93
C ALA A 191 2.13 -7.75 -0.39
N ASN A 192 2.82 -6.60 -0.44
CA ASN A 192 4.17 -6.45 0.09
C ASN A 192 4.20 -6.60 1.62
N TYR A 193 3.26 -5.96 2.34
CA TYR A 193 3.11 -6.12 3.78
C TYR A 193 2.82 -7.58 4.17
N VAL A 194 1.92 -8.25 3.44
CA VAL A 194 1.56 -9.66 3.69
C VAL A 194 2.77 -10.58 3.46
N GLN A 195 3.54 -10.35 2.40
CA GLN A 195 4.72 -11.14 2.08
C GLN A 195 5.86 -10.92 3.09
N LYS A 196 6.20 -9.68 3.43
CA LYS A 196 7.23 -9.43 4.46
C LYS A 196 6.81 -9.95 5.84
N LYS A 197 5.51 -10.04 6.12
CA LYS A 197 4.98 -10.64 7.36
C LYS A 197 4.93 -12.17 7.32
N ARG A 198 4.88 -12.80 6.14
CA ARG A 198 5.20 -14.23 5.98
C ARG A 198 6.67 -14.47 6.26
N GLU A 199 7.56 -13.78 5.57
CA GLU A 199 9.03 -13.98 5.64
C GLU A 199 9.56 -13.88 7.08
N LEU A 200 9.07 -12.92 7.88
CA LEU A 200 9.40 -12.81 9.31
C LEU A 200 8.84 -13.99 10.14
N LEU A 201 7.59 -14.39 9.93
CA LEU A 201 6.97 -15.52 10.65
C LEU A 201 7.56 -16.88 10.23
N GLU A 202 8.06 -16.99 9.01
CA GLU A 202 8.76 -18.16 8.48
C GLU A 202 10.14 -18.27 9.17
N MET A 203 10.89 -17.17 9.31
CA MET A 203 12.15 -17.14 10.09
C MET A 203 11.93 -17.37 11.61
N GLU A 204 10.86 -16.85 12.22
CA GLU A 204 10.52 -17.15 13.62
C GLU A 204 10.31 -18.66 13.86
N VAL A 205 9.76 -19.38 12.88
CA VAL A 205 9.52 -20.82 12.98
C VAL A 205 10.81 -21.61 12.79
N ASP A 206 11.65 -21.23 11.82
CA ASP A 206 12.97 -21.84 11.61
C ASP A 206 13.85 -21.72 12.88
N GLU A 207 13.85 -20.55 13.56
CA GLU A 207 14.57 -20.36 14.82
C GLU A 207 14.04 -21.23 15.97
N GLU A 208 12.72 -21.47 16.05
CA GLU A 208 12.14 -22.33 17.10
C GLU A 208 12.42 -23.83 16.84
N GLU A 209 12.40 -24.28 15.59
CA GLU A 209 12.79 -25.65 15.21
C GLU A 209 14.28 -25.94 15.55
N GLU A 210 15.20 -24.99 15.34
CA GLU A 210 16.60 -25.15 15.73
C GLU A 210 16.82 -25.14 17.26
N ASN A 211 16.01 -24.39 18.02
CA ASN A 211 16.18 -24.25 19.48
C ASN A 211 15.53 -25.40 20.29
N GLY A 212 14.62 -26.18 19.71
CA GLY A 212 14.17 -27.47 20.26
C GLY A 212 13.38 -27.39 21.58
N SER A 213 12.55 -26.36 21.74
CA SER A 213 11.68 -26.18 22.90
C SER A 213 10.42 -27.06 22.82
N ASP A 214 10.56 -28.30 23.28
CA ASP A 214 9.56 -29.40 23.31
C ASP A 214 8.30 -29.14 24.20
N ASP A 215 7.93 -27.87 24.47
CA ASP A 215 6.94 -27.47 25.48
C ASP A 215 6.24 -26.12 25.16
N GLU A 216 5.42 -26.06 24.10
CA GLU A 216 4.10 -25.36 24.06
C GLU A 216 3.42 -25.47 22.67
N THR A 217 2.41 -26.35 22.53
CA THR A 217 1.71 -26.59 21.25
C THR A 217 0.61 -25.57 20.88
N GLU A 218 0.36 -24.55 21.71
CA GLU A 218 -0.57 -23.45 21.39
C GLU A 218 0.01 -22.31 20.52
N PRO A 219 1.20 -21.75 20.79
CA PRO A 219 1.82 -20.72 19.94
C PRO A 219 2.09 -21.20 18.51
N GLU A 220 2.62 -22.42 18.33
CA GLU A 220 2.83 -23.05 17.01
C GLU A 220 1.54 -23.00 16.16
N ASN A 221 0.43 -23.49 16.73
CA ASN A 221 -0.87 -23.50 16.06
C ASN A 221 -1.36 -22.08 15.75
N LYS A 222 -1.05 -21.06 16.56
CA LYS A 222 -1.41 -19.67 16.29
C LYS A 222 -0.57 -19.08 15.15
N ARG A 223 0.74 -19.34 15.09
CA ARG A 223 1.60 -18.93 13.96
C ARG A 223 1.20 -19.63 12.66
N ALA A 224 1.01 -20.95 12.68
CA ALA A 224 0.60 -21.73 11.52
C ALA A 224 -0.76 -21.24 10.96
N ASN A 225 -1.74 -20.99 11.82
CA ASN A 225 -3.02 -20.40 11.40
C ASN A 225 -2.84 -19.00 10.77
N LYS A 226 -1.92 -18.17 11.29
CA LYS A 226 -1.66 -16.83 10.73
C LYS A 226 -0.91 -16.89 9.40
N LEU A 227 0.02 -17.82 9.22
CA LEU A 227 0.67 -18.09 7.92
C LEU A 227 -0.36 -18.54 6.87
N VAL A 228 -1.29 -19.44 7.23
CA VAL A 228 -2.39 -19.84 6.35
C VAL A 228 -3.31 -18.66 6.01
N GLU A 229 -3.66 -17.82 6.98
CA GLU A 229 -4.47 -16.61 6.75
C GLU A 229 -3.77 -15.63 5.77
N LEU A 230 -2.48 -15.37 5.98
CA LEU A 230 -1.66 -14.52 5.10
C LEU A 230 -1.54 -15.10 3.69
N HIS A 231 -1.29 -16.40 3.54
CA HIS A 231 -1.21 -17.07 2.24
C HIS A 231 -2.57 -17.06 1.50
N LEU A 232 -3.68 -17.28 2.20
CA LEU A 232 -5.03 -17.12 1.62
C LEU A 232 -5.28 -15.68 1.17
N ARG A 233 -4.87 -14.68 1.98
CA ARG A 233 -5.01 -13.27 1.60
C ARG A 233 -4.16 -12.90 0.39
N LEU A 234 -2.92 -13.38 0.31
CA LEU A 234 -2.04 -13.14 -0.84
C LEU A 234 -2.62 -13.75 -2.13
N ASN A 235 -3.21 -14.95 -2.05
CA ASN A 235 -3.88 -15.59 -3.18
C ASN A 235 -5.11 -14.80 -3.67
N VAL A 236 -5.89 -14.17 -2.78
CA VAL A 236 -6.98 -13.27 -3.19
C VAL A 236 -6.42 -12.07 -3.97
N ILE A 237 -5.32 -11.47 -3.49
CA ILE A 237 -4.69 -10.33 -4.17
C ILE A 237 -4.07 -10.75 -5.52
N LYS A 238 -3.37 -11.89 -5.58
CA LYS A 238 -2.81 -12.52 -6.80
C LYS A 238 -3.87 -12.67 -7.90
N ASN A 239 -5.01 -13.26 -7.56
CA ASN A 239 -6.10 -13.48 -8.51
C ASN A 239 -6.73 -12.16 -8.99
N GLU A 240 -6.86 -11.17 -8.11
CA GLU A 240 -7.41 -9.85 -8.49
C GLU A 240 -6.42 -9.05 -9.35
N MET A 241 -5.12 -9.13 -9.07
CA MET A 241 -4.08 -8.43 -9.84
C MET A 241 -3.83 -9.06 -11.21
N LYS A 242 -3.93 -10.39 -11.38
CA LYS A 242 -3.88 -11.02 -12.71
C LYS A 242 -5.03 -10.58 -13.64
N ILE A 243 -6.16 -10.09 -13.10
CA ILE A 243 -7.25 -9.44 -13.86
C ILE A 243 -6.91 -7.99 -14.22
N LEU A 244 -6.08 -7.31 -13.43
CA LEU A 244 -5.71 -5.90 -13.59
C LEU A 244 -4.47 -5.71 -14.48
N GLU A 245 -3.56 -6.69 -14.54
CA GLU A 245 -2.42 -6.69 -15.46
C GLU A 245 -2.90 -6.72 -16.92
N ASP A 246 -3.84 -7.60 -17.30
CA ASP A 246 -4.42 -7.63 -18.66
C ASP A 246 -5.21 -6.34 -18.97
N PRO A 247 -4.84 -5.56 -20.02
CA PRO A 247 -5.50 -4.29 -20.32
C PRO A 247 -6.98 -4.38 -20.70
N THR A 248 -7.48 -5.53 -21.17
CA THR A 248 -8.87 -5.72 -21.60
C THR A 248 -9.77 -6.15 -20.45
N LEU A 249 -9.27 -7.02 -19.56
CA LEU A 249 -9.96 -7.45 -18.35
C LEU A 249 -10.00 -6.31 -17.32
N ARG A 250 -8.91 -5.56 -17.16
CA ARG A 250 -8.83 -4.30 -16.41
C ARG A 250 -9.96 -3.33 -16.77
N ASP A 251 -10.20 -3.16 -18.07
CA ASP A 251 -11.22 -2.26 -18.62
C ASP A 251 -12.65 -2.77 -18.34
N ALA A 252 -12.85 -4.09 -18.22
CA ALA A 252 -14.12 -4.68 -17.79
C ALA A 252 -14.31 -4.61 -16.26
N PHE A 253 -13.25 -4.88 -15.49
CA PHE A 253 -13.21 -4.81 -14.03
C PHE A 253 -13.58 -3.41 -13.54
N GLU A 254 -13.05 -2.33 -14.13
CA GLU A 254 -13.43 -0.97 -13.73
C GLU A 254 -14.94 -0.72 -13.91
N LYS A 255 -15.51 -1.15 -15.05
CA LYS A 255 -16.94 -0.97 -15.34
C LYS A 255 -17.85 -1.79 -14.41
N VAL A 256 -17.40 -2.95 -13.94
CA VAL A 256 -18.12 -3.82 -12.99
C VAL A 256 -18.00 -3.32 -11.55
N ARG A 257 -16.79 -3.00 -11.08
CA ARG A 257 -16.50 -2.65 -9.68
C ARG A 257 -16.85 -1.21 -9.32
N PHE A 258 -16.57 -0.26 -10.22
CA PHE A 258 -16.74 1.17 -9.97
C PHE A 258 -17.88 1.81 -10.78
N GLY A 259 -18.60 1.01 -11.58
CA GLY A 259 -19.65 1.44 -12.48
C GLY A 259 -19.16 2.28 -13.67
N SER A 260 -20.09 2.60 -14.58
CA SER A 260 -19.85 3.67 -15.55
C SER A 260 -19.79 5.02 -14.82
N PRO A 261 -18.94 5.98 -15.24
CA PRO A 261 -18.89 7.31 -14.64
C PRO A 261 -20.26 7.99 -14.78
N ALA A 262 -20.93 8.21 -13.65
CA ALA A 262 -22.30 8.70 -13.63
C ALA A 262 -22.43 10.07 -14.31
N GLU A 263 -23.53 10.28 -15.03
CA GLU A 263 -23.84 11.60 -15.60
C GLU A 263 -23.85 12.68 -14.51
N LYS A 264 -23.42 13.89 -14.88
CA LYS A 264 -23.13 15.00 -13.96
C LYS A 264 -24.27 15.26 -12.97
N GLN A 265 -24.14 14.75 -11.75
CA GLN A 265 -25.02 15.09 -10.63
C GLN A 265 -24.95 16.60 -10.37
N THR A 266 -26.08 17.20 -10.03
CA THR A 266 -26.17 18.64 -9.73
C THR A 266 -25.66 18.92 -8.31
N ASN A 267 -24.90 20.01 -8.15
CA ASN A 267 -24.22 20.41 -6.91
C ASN A 267 -25.16 20.78 -5.72
N GLU A 268 -26.43 20.39 -5.75
CA GLU A 268 -27.44 20.72 -4.72
C GLU A 268 -28.07 19.47 -4.06
N GLU A 269 -27.61 18.27 -4.42
CA GLU A 269 -28.02 17.01 -3.80
C GLU A 269 -27.28 16.76 -2.46
N ALA A 270 -28.04 16.44 -1.40
CA ALA A 270 -27.53 15.90 -0.15
C ALA A 270 -27.89 14.41 -0.02
N SER A 271 -27.04 13.63 0.65
CA SER A 271 -27.25 12.20 0.89
C SER A 271 -27.35 11.91 2.39
N ILE A 272 -28.43 11.25 2.79
CA ILE A 272 -28.69 10.82 4.17
C ILE A 272 -28.52 9.30 4.25
N VAL A 273 -27.60 8.82 5.08
CA VAL A 273 -27.50 7.40 5.44
C VAL A 273 -28.58 7.05 6.46
N VAL A 274 -29.14 5.83 6.41
CA VAL A 274 -30.03 5.27 7.44
C VAL A 274 -29.60 3.85 7.80
N HIS A 275 -29.60 3.51 9.09
CA HIS A 275 -29.46 2.11 9.55
C HIS A 275 -30.79 1.36 9.56
N THR A 276 -30.72 0.03 9.60
CA THR A 276 -31.86 -0.84 9.97
C THR A 276 -32.42 -0.44 11.34
N GLY A 277 -33.73 -0.21 11.43
CA GLY A 277 -34.36 0.25 12.66
C GLY A 277 -35.88 0.39 12.52
N THR A 278 -36.54 0.79 13.61
CA THR A 278 -37.99 1.03 13.59
C THR A 278 -38.33 2.33 12.87
N ILE A 279 -39.52 2.39 12.27
CA ILE A 279 -40.07 3.59 11.63
C ILE A 279 -40.05 4.81 12.57
N ASN A 280 -40.23 4.61 13.88
CA ASN A 280 -40.15 5.68 14.87
C ASN A 280 -38.72 6.26 15.03
N GLN A 281 -37.69 5.41 14.98
CA GLN A 281 -36.29 5.85 14.98
C GLN A 281 -35.95 6.59 13.69
N HIS A 282 -36.39 6.10 12.52
CA HIS A 282 -36.22 6.79 11.25
C HIS A 282 -36.92 8.15 11.22
N ILE A 283 -38.16 8.24 11.70
CA ILE A 283 -38.90 9.52 11.79
C ILE A 283 -38.17 10.51 12.70
N LYS A 284 -37.68 10.07 13.87
CA LYS A 284 -36.89 10.92 14.77
C LYS A 284 -35.63 11.44 14.08
N TYR A 285 -34.81 10.54 13.53
CA TYR A 285 -33.57 10.89 12.85
C TYR A 285 -33.80 11.84 11.66
N LEU A 286 -34.81 11.60 10.83
CA LEU A 286 -35.13 12.48 9.69
C LEU A 286 -35.67 13.85 10.14
N GLN A 287 -36.33 13.96 11.31
CA GLN A 287 -36.70 15.25 11.89
C GLN A 287 -35.47 16.03 12.39
N GLU A 288 -34.50 15.35 13.00
CA GLU A 288 -33.24 15.94 13.44
C GLU A 288 -32.37 16.35 12.24
N ALA A 289 -32.17 15.46 11.26
CA ALA A 289 -31.43 15.71 10.02
C ALA A 289 -32.01 16.88 9.22
N LYS A 290 -33.35 16.98 9.10
CA LYS A 290 -34.04 18.09 8.44
C LYS A 290 -33.66 19.47 9.01
N SER A 291 -33.34 19.56 10.30
CA SER A 291 -32.89 20.81 10.92
C SER A 291 -31.48 21.23 10.49
N ILE A 292 -30.66 20.29 10.00
CA ILE A 292 -29.27 20.49 9.59
C ILE A 292 -29.16 20.67 8.07
N VAL A 293 -29.78 19.78 7.27
CA VAL A 293 -29.72 19.81 5.79
C VAL A 293 -30.47 21.01 5.20
N GLY A 294 -31.51 21.47 5.90
CA GLY A 294 -32.41 22.54 5.43
C GLY A 294 -33.57 22.03 4.58
N ASN A 295 -34.47 22.95 4.20
CA ASN A 295 -35.74 22.61 3.54
C ASN A 295 -35.71 22.65 2.00
N SER A 296 -34.60 23.01 1.36
CA SER A 296 -34.53 23.34 -0.07
C SER A 296 -33.67 22.41 -0.93
N LYS A 297 -32.83 21.56 -0.34
CA LYS A 297 -31.97 20.61 -1.08
C LYS A 297 -32.77 19.37 -1.47
N THR A 298 -32.40 18.74 -2.59
CA THR A 298 -32.84 17.36 -2.85
C THR A 298 -32.09 16.41 -1.90
N VAL A 299 -32.79 15.38 -1.43
CA VAL A 299 -32.25 14.42 -0.46
C VAL A 299 -32.35 13.02 -1.02
N ARG A 300 -31.19 12.39 -1.23
CA ARG A 300 -31.05 10.96 -1.49
C ARG A 300 -30.97 10.22 -0.17
N VAL A 301 -31.56 9.04 -0.09
CA VAL A 301 -31.45 8.15 1.09
C VAL A 301 -30.62 6.93 0.71
N CYS A 302 -29.67 6.57 1.56
CA CYS A 302 -28.75 5.45 1.39
C CYS A 302 -28.85 4.48 2.57
N ASP A 303 -28.74 3.19 2.28
CA ASP A 303 -28.79 2.06 3.21
C ASP A 303 -27.53 1.89 4.07
N SER A 304 -26.43 2.50 3.66
CA SER A 304 -25.09 2.32 4.19
C SER A 304 -24.22 3.52 3.86
N LEU A 305 -23.15 3.76 4.63
CA LEU A 305 -22.15 4.77 4.28
C LEU A 305 -21.34 4.35 3.04
N GLN A 306 -20.92 3.08 2.96
CA GLN A 306 -20.24 2.52 1.79
C GLN A 306 -21.06 2.77 0.49
N GLY A 307 -22.32 2.32 0.47
CA GLY A 307 -23.22 2.49 -0.67
C GLY A 307 -23.67 3.93 -0.91
N ALA A 308 -23.37 4.88 -0.01
CA ALA A 308 -23.51 6.31 -0.25
C ALA A 308 -22.25 6.89 -0.91
N LEU A 309 -21.06 6.55 -0.39
CA LEU A 309 -19.77 6.98 -0.91
C LEU A 309 -19.58 6.56 -2.38
N GLU A 310 -19.93 5.32 -2.73
CA GLU A 310 -19.86 4.78 -4.11
C GLU A 310 -20.78 5.49 -5.12
N LYS A 311 -21.85 6.16 -4.65
CA LYS A 311 -22.93 6.68 -5.51
C LYS A 311 -23.01 8.20 -5.53
N CYS A 312 -22.31 8.89 -4.64
CA CYS A 312 -22.28 10.35 -4.58
C CYS A 312 -21.19 10.93 -5.47
N ALA A 313 -21.43 12.12 -6.02
CA ALA A 313 -20.30 12.95 -6.44
C ALA A 313 -19.51 13.37 -5.18
N ALA A 314 -18.18 13.40 -5.29
CA ALA A 314 -17.32 13.61 -4.12
C ALA A 314 -17.45 15.01 -3.46
N SER A 315 -18.08 15.96 -4.16
CA SER A 315 -18.50 17.28 -3.67
C SER A 315 -19.78 17.28 -2.83
N ASN A 316 -20.49 16.16 -2.69
CA ASN A 316 -21.79 16.11 -2.04
C ASN A 316 -21.68 16.22 -0.50
N GLU A 317 -22.81 16.53 0.14
CA GLU A 317 -22.95 16.48 1.59
C GLU A 317 -23.54 15.15 2.04
N LEU A 318 -22.79 14.39 2.83
CA LEU A 318 -23.14 13.10 3.42
C LEU A 318 -23.49 13.27 4.90
N TYR A 319 -24.68 12.81 5.29
CA TYR A 319 -25.21 12.92 6.64
C TYR A 319 -25.38 11.54 7.29
N LEU A 320 -24.76 11.36 8.47
CA LEU A 320 -24.74 10.11 9.22
C LEU A 320 -25.69 10.11 10.43
N PRO A 321 -26.42 9.01 10.68
CA PRO A 321 -27.03 8.73 11.97
C PRO A 321 -25.96 8.28 12.99
N PRO A 322 -26.21 8.44 14.30
CA PRO A 322 -25.46 7.74 15.34
C PRO A 322 -25.45 6.22 15.14
N GLY A 323 -24.39 5.56 15.59
CA GLY A 323 -24.10 4.13 15.36
C GLY A 323 -22.83 3.91 14.53
N ARG A 324 -22.43 2.64 14.37
CA ARG A 324 -21.24 2.20 13.63
C ARG A 324 -21.50 2.11 12.12
N HIS A 325 -20.54 2.55 11.32
CA HIS A 325 -20.57 2.62 9.86
C HIS A 325 -19.30 2.00 9.28
N GLU A 326 -19.37 0.73 8.94
CA GLU A 326 -18.26 0.01 8.30
C GLU A 326 -18.13 0.40 6.82
N ILE A 327 -16.90 0.66 6.40
CA ILE A 327 -16.52 1.03 5.03
C ILE A 327 -15.30 0.25 4.55
N LYS A 328 -15.17 0.15 3.23
CA LYS A 328 -13.96 -0.24 2.48
C LYS A 328 -13.79 0.76 1.33
N PHE A 329 -13.44 2.00 1.69
CA PHE A 329 -13.47 3.12 0.75
C PHE A 329 -12.10 3.38 0.14
N LEU A 330 -11.86 2.76 -1.03
CA LEU A 330 -10.59 2.82 -1.76
C LEU A 330 -10.52 3.98 -2.78
N GLU A 331 -11.57 4.80 -2.90
CA GLU A 331 -11.56 6.01 -3.73
C GLU A 331 -11.03 7.25 -2.98
N TYR A 332 -11.17 8.44 -3.58
CA TYR A 332 -10.75 9.71 -2.98
C TYR A 332 -11.94 10.62 -2.68
N LEU A 333 -12.02 11.13 -1.45
CA LEU A 333 -12.84 12.30 -1.14
C LEU A 333 -12.19 13.53 -1.80
N ASN A 334 -12.91 14.26 -2.64
CA ASN A 334 -12.37 15.37 -3.42
C ASN A 334 -13.48 16.37 -3.82
N GLY A 335 -13.13 17.63 -4.04
CA GLY A 335 -14.07 18.62 -4.61
C GLY A 335 -14.99 19.34 -3.61
N GLY A 336 -14.64 19.41 -2.32
CA GLY A 336 -15.28 20.30 -1.35
C GLY A 336 -16.49 19.72 -0.59
N GLY A 337 -16.66 18.40 -0.60
CA GLY A 337 -17.76 17.72 0.10
C GLY A 337 -17.69 17.79 1.63
N LEU A 338 -18.73 17.24 2.27
CA LEU A 338 -18.92 17.24 3.72
C LEU A 338 -19.35 15.85 4.18
N LEU A 339 -18.70 15.28 5.21
CA LEU A 339 -19.22 14.14 5.96
C LEU A 339 -19.58 14.60 7.38
N LYS A 340 -20.87 14.56 7.73
CA LYS A 340 -21.41 15.14 8.96
C LYS A 340 -22.31 14.20 9.75
N ALA A 341 -22.04 14.01 11.04
CA ALA A 341 -22.97 13.32 11.92
C ALA A 341 -24.14 14.22 12.33
N VAL A 342 -25.35 13.67 12.30
CA VAL A 342 -26.55 14.20 12.96
C VAL A 342 -26.49 13.79 14.44
N SER A 343 -25.51 14.34 15.15
CA SER A 343 -25.32 14.15 16.59
C SER A 343 -25.07 15.48 17.30
N THR A 344 -25.31 15.49 18.61
CA THR A 344 -25.03 16.61 19.53
C THR A 344 -23.90 16.30 20.49
N VAL A 345 -23.26 15.13 20.34
CA VAL A 345 -22.04 14.73 21.06
C VAL A 345 -20.94 15.78 20.89
N ARG A 346 -20.20 16.03 21.97
CA ARG A 346 -19.04 16.93 21.98
C ARG A 346 -17.82 16.20 22.50
N PHE A 347 -16.94 15.80 21.60
CA PHE A 347 -15.83 14.91 21.95
C PHE A 347 -14.79 15.59 22.85
N ALA A 348 -14.48 16.87 22.62
CA ALA A 348 -13.56 17.63 23.48
C ALA A 348 -14.11 17.82 24.91
N ASP A 349 -15.41 18.12 25.06
CA ASP A 349 -16.06 18.25 26.38
C ASP A 349 -16.07 16.89 27.12
N ALA A 350 -16.41 15.80 26.41
CA ALA A 350 -16.44 14.45 26.98
C ALA A 350 -15.04 13.90 27.31
N CYS A 351 -14.02 14.22 26.51
CA CYS A 351 -12.62 13.88 26.77
C CYS A 351 -12.14 14.52 28.09
N LYS A 352 -12.36 15.83 28.26
CA LYS A 352 -12.00 16.56 29.50
C LYS A 352 -12.79 16.08 30.73
N ALA A 353 -13.94 15.44 30.53
CA ALA A 353 -14.74 14.82 31.59
C ALA A 353 -14.38 13.35 31.87
N GLY A 354 -13.53 12.70 31.05
CA GLY A 354 -13.24 11.26 31.15
C GLY A 354 -14.38 10.34 30.68
N GLN A 355 -15.28 10.84 29.83
CA GLN A 355 -16.58 10.23 29.49
C GLN A 355 -16.68 9.77 28.02
N LEU A 356 -15.56 9.59 27.30
CA LEU A 356 -15.55 9.15 25.89
C LEU A 356 -16.33 7.82 25.70
N HIS A 357 -16.09 6.83 26.56
CA HIS A 357 -16.79 5.54 26.57
C HIS A 357 -18.31 5.62 26.80
N VAL A 358 -18.86 6.77 27.20
CA VAL A 358 -20.30 6.97 27.45
C VAL A 358 -21.01 7.55 26.22
N ILE A 359 -20.25 8.09 25.25
CA ILE A 359 -20.80 8.81 24.09
C ILE A 359 -20.68 8.04 22.77
N GLU A 360 -20.06 6.86 22.76
CA GLU A 360 -19.88 6.02 21.56
C GLU A 360 -21.23 5.60 20.94
N ASP A 361 -22.19 5.14 21.75
CA ASP A 361 -23.58 4.86 21.35
C ASP A 361 -24.32 6.07 20.72
N ALA A 362 -23.85 7.29 20.99
CA ALA A 362 -24.42 8.55 20.50
C ALA A 362 -23.58 9.21 19.40
N ALA A 363 -22.40 8.68 19.07
CA ALA A 363 -21.54 9.12 17.98
C ALA A 363 -21.93 8.42 16.67
N ALA A 364 -21.63 9.05 15.53
CA ALA A 364 -21.52 8.30 14.28
C ALA A 364 -20.07 7.85 14.14
N VAL A 365 -19.82 6.55 14.29
CA VAL A 365 -18.48 5.94 14.25
C VAL A 365 -18.24 5.39 12.85
N VAL A 366 -17.21 5.87 12.16
CA VAL A 366 -16.76 5.34 10.86
C VAL A 366 -15.51 4.50 11.09
N CYS A 367 -15.47 3.30 10.53
CA CYS A 367 -14.46 2.29 10.82
C CYS A 367 -14.23 1.38 9.60
N SER A 368 -13.06 0.74 9.51
CA SER A 368 -12.89 -0.39 8.58
C SER A 368 -13.48 -1.66 9.19
N LYS A 369 -13.80 -2.62 8.32
CA LYS A 369 -14.14 -3.99 8.68
C LYS A 369 -12.91 -4.92 8.73
N ASP A 370 -11.88 -4.62 7.96
CA ASP A 370 -10.67 -5.44 7.76
C ASP A 370 -9.41 -4.62 8.13
N ASP A 371 -8.23 -5.25 8.13
CA ASP A 371 -6.94 -4.59 8.40
C ASP A 371 -6.46 -3.73 7.19
N ASP A 372 -7.22 -2.69 6.85
CA ASP A 372 -6.98 -1.81 5.71
C ASP A 372 -5.74 -0.90 5.90
N SER A 373 -5.11 -0.49 4.80
CA SER A 373 -3.96 0.43 4.86
C SER A 373 -4.34 1.88 5.19
N VAL A 374 -5.54 2.32 4.80
CA VAL A 374 -6.05 3.68 5.08
C VAL A 374 -7.58 3.64 5.24
N LEU A 375 -8.13 4.27 6.29
CA LEU A 375 -9.59 4.36 6.47
C LEU A 375 -10.25 5.35 5.49
N LEU A 376 -9.66 6.53 5.29
CA LEU A 376 -10.13 7.53 4.32
C LEU A 376 -8.96 8.25 3.64
N THR A 377 -9.02 8.40 2.30
CA THR A 377 -8.07 9.24 1.55
C THR A 377 -8.74 10.45 0.93
N VAL A 378 -8.08 11.61 0.99
CA VAL A 378 -8.56 12.90 0.49
C VAL A 378 -7.61 13.46 -0.58
N ASP A 379 -8.17 13.90 -1.71
CA ASP A 379 -7.48 14.41 -2.90
C ASP A 379 -8.09 15.76 -3.34
N GLY A 380 -8.21 16.69 -2.39
CA GLY A 380 -8.79 18.02 -2.56
C GLY A 380 -9.35 18.58 -1.24
N ASP A 381 -10.15 19.64 -1.34
CA ASP A 381 -10.84 20.20 -0.17
C ASP A 381 -11.93 19.24 0.34
N TYR A 382 -12.09 19.12 1.66
CA TYR A 382 -13.15 18.32 2.30
C TYR A 382 -13.41 18.73 3.75
N CYS A 383 -14.63 18.51 4.25
CA CYS A 383 -14.99 18.79 5.64
C CYS A 383 -15.54 17.55 6.37
N PHE A 384 -15.08 17.34 7.61
CA PHE A 384 -15.61 16.35 8.55
C PHE A 384 -16.23 17.10 9.74
N GLU A 385 -17.43 16.72 10.18
CA GLU A 385 -18.11 17.36 11.32
C GLU A 385 -18.88 16.37 12.20
N ASN A 386 -18.69 16.43 13.52
CA ASN A 386 -19.38 15.59 14.52
C ASN A 386 -19.15 14.06 14.41
N VAL A 387 -18.26 13.60 13.51
CA VAL A 387 -17.94 12.18 13.31
C VAL A 387 -16.84 11.67 14.23
N MET A 388 -16.95 10.41 14.64
CA MET A 388 -15.86 9.64 15.23
C MET A 388 -15.26 8.74 14.14
N LEU A 389 -13.93 8.71 14.03
CA LEU A 389 -13.19 7.78 13.18
C LEU A 389 -12.49 6.77 14.11
N ASP A 390 -12.95 5.52 14.05
CA ASP A 390 -12.30 4.37 14.67
C ASP A 390 -11.26 3.83 13.69
N CYS A 391 -10.00 4.08 14.03
CA CYS A 391 -8.84 3.73 13.22
C CYS A 391 -8.06 2.55 13.81
N ILE A 392 -8.65 1.74 14.70
CA ILE A 392 -8.00 0.59 15.33
C ILE A 392 -7.57 -0.44 14.27
N ASN A 393 -8.44 -0.72 13.30
CA ASN A 393 -8.21 -1.69 12.23
C ASN A 393 -7.51 -1.09 10.99
N VAL A 394 -6.80 0.03 11.09
CA VAL A 394 -6.06 0.59 9.94
C VAL A 394 -4.65 1.05 10.26
N ARG A 395 -3.76 0.97 9.26
CA ARG A 395 -2.38 1.50 9.35
C ARG A 395 -2.35 3.04 9.40
N THR A 396 -3.29 3.70 8.72
CA THR A 396 -3.46 5.16 8.69
C THR A 396 -4.94 5.55 8.80
N GLY A 397 -5.30 6.48 9.68
CA GLY A 397 -6.66 7.01 9.78
C GLY A 397 -7.07 7.82 8.55
N VAL A 398 -6.53 9.03 8.39
CA VAL A 398 -6.82 9.88 7.23
C VAL A 398 -5.55 10.26 6.46
N LEU A 399 -5.53 9.97 5.16
CA LEU A 399 -4.43 10.31 4.26
C LEU A 399 -4.82 11.50 3.37
N ILE A 400 -4.12 12.63 3.47
CA ILE A 400 -4.42 13.86 2.73
C ILE A 400 -3.34 14.07 1.68
N LYS A 401 -3.68 13.85 0.40
CA LYS A 401 -2.73 13.95 -0.74
C LYS A 401 -2.56 15.37 -1.25
N GLN A 402 -3.61 16.19 -1.22
CA GLN A 402 -3.61 17.62 -1.51
C GLN A 402 -4.89 18.28 -0.96
N GLY A 403 -4.88 19.60 -0.73
CA GLY A 403 -6.07 20.42 -0.48
C GLY A 403 -6.23 20.97 0.94
N ASN A 404 -7.41 21.53 1.22
CA ASN A 404 -7.79 22.14 2.50
C ASN A 404 -8.80 21.24 3.22
N VAL A 405 -8.35 20.48 4.23
CA VAL A 405 -9.20 19.55 4.98
C VAL A 405 -9.52 20.11 6.35
N THR A 406 -10.81 20.15 6.69
CA THR A 406 -11.29 20.70 7.97
C THR A 406 -12.03 19.65 8.79
N PHE A 407 -11.59 19.41 10.02
CA PHE A 407 -12.27 18.61 11.03
C PHE A 407 -12.91 19.53 12.06
N LYS A 408 -14.18 19.28 12.43
CA LYS A 408 -14.96 20.08 13.39
C LYS A 408 -15.66 19.17 14.39
N ASN A 409 -15.27 19.22 15.66
CA ASN A 409 -15.81 18.35 16.69
C ASN A 409 -15.75 16.87 16.24
N CYS A 410 -14.57 16.43 15.80
CA CYS A 410 -14.31 15.05 15.40
C CYS A 410 -13.44 14.36 16.44
N PHE A 411 -13.64 13.06 16.64
CA PHE A 411 -12.76 12.21 17.44
C PHE A 411 -12.08 11.20 16.53
N LEU A 412 -10.76 11.10 16.59
CA LEU A 412 -9.98 10.05 15.94
C LEU A 412 -9.34 9.22 17.06
N ILE A 413 -9.57 7.90 17.03
CA ILE A 413 -8.96 6.95 17.97
C ILE A 413 -8.18 5.90 17.19
N GLY A 414 -6.93 5.68 17.59
CA GLY A 414 -6.09 4.59 17.10
C GLY A 414 -6.03 3.42 18.07
N ASP A 415 -4.95 2.66 18.01
CA ASP A 415 -4.64 1.56 18.90
C ASP A 415 -3.37 1.87 19.70
N ALA A 416 -3.52 1.97 21.02
CA ALA A 416 -2.48 2.40 21.95
C ALA A 416 -1.28 1.43 22.04
N THR A 417 -1.43 0.20 21.57
CA THR A 417 -0.36 -0.81 21.56
C THR A 417 0.56 -0.68 20.35
N SER A 418 0.08 -0.12 19.24
CA SER A 418 0.83 -0.05 17.98
C SER A 418 1.99 0.94 17.99
N SER A 419 3.13 0.52 17.45
CA SER A 419 4.29 1.36 17.14
C SER A 419 4.18 2.09 15.79
N THR A 420 3.30 1.66 14.86
CA THR A 420 3.29 2.17 13.47
C THR A 420 2.01 2.87 13.02
N LYS A 421 0.89 2.74 13.75
CA LYS A 421 -0.40 3.35 13.35
C LYS A 421 -0.41 4.87 13.44
N GLN A 422 -0.95 5.55 12.43
CA GLN A 422 -0.92 7.00 12.30
C GLN A 422 -2.32 7.61 12.18
N GLY A 423 -2.58 8.73 12.87
CA GLY A 423 -3.89 9.36 12.89
C GLY A 423 -4.24 10.08 11.60
N ILE A 424 -3.47 11.13 11.30
CA ILE A 424 -3.62 11.91 10.05
C ILE A 424 -2.25 12.12 9.40
N VAL A 425 -2.11 11.76 8.13
CA VAL A 425 -0.88 11.91 7.35
C VAL A 425 -1.15 12.90 6.21
N VAL A 426 -0.34 13.96 6.11
CA VAL A 426 -0.58 15.09 5.19
C VAL A 426 0.61 15.28 4.23
N PHE A 427 0.31 15.45 2.93
CA PHE A 427 1.28 15.64 1.86
C PHE A 427 1.10 16.92 1.07
N GLY A 428 2.20 17.37 0.46
CA GLY A 428 2.26 18.56 -0.40
C GLY A 428 1.93 19.84 0.36
N ASN A 429 1.65 20.91 -0.39
CA ASN A 429 1.35 22.23 0.17
C ASN A 429 -0.12 22.31 0.69
N SER A 430 -0.53 21.31 1.45
CA SER A 430 -1.88 21.12 1.98
C SER A 430 -2.10 21.89 3.28
N LYS A 431 -3.37 22.14 3.59
CA LYS A 431 -3.78 22.74 4.86
C LYS A 431 -4.75 21.82 5.60
N ILE A 432 -4.43 21.52 6.86
CA ILE A 432 -5.32 20.83 7.79
C ILE A 432 -5.79 21.80 8.88
N THR A 433 -7.08 21.81 9.17
CA THR A 433 -7.66 22.60 10.27
C THR A 433 -8.49 21.70 11.18
N LEU A 434 -8.12 21.63 12.46
CA LEU A 434 -8.84 20.92 13.51
C LEU A 434 -9.49 21.95 14.43
N GLN A 435 -10.80 21.81 14.66
CA GLN A 435 -11.55 22.68 15.55
C GLN A 435 -12.38 21.83 16.53
N ASN A 436 -12.15 21.98 17.84
CA ASN A 436 -12.80 21.19 18.90
C ASN A 436 -12.61 19.66 18.76
N CYS A 437 -11.53 19.22 18.11
CA CYS A 437 -11.26 17.81 17.83
C CYS A 437 -10.50 17.10 18.96
N VAL A 438 -10.53 15.77 18.95
CA VAL A 438 -9.74 14.90 19.83
C VAL A 438 -9.00 13.87 18.97
N LEU A 439 -7.69 13.72 19.17
CA LEU A 439 -6.87 12.64 18.59
C LEU A 439 -6.26 11.82 19.72
N LYS A 440 -6.47 10.50 19.72
CA LYS A 440 -6.05 9.60 20.80
C LYS A 440 -5.41 8.31 20.25
N ASP A 441 -4.46 7.74 20.99
CA ASP A 441 -3.95 6.37 20.80
C ASP A 441 -3.28 6.09 19.43
N PHE A 442 -2.48 7.03 18.91
CA PHE A 442 -1.68 6.82 17.69
C PHE A 442 -0.18 6.78 17.97
N SER A 443 0.61 6.07 17.16
CA SER A 443 2.06 6.25 17.19
C SER A 443 2.45 7.67 16.77
N THR A 444 1.86 8.18 15.68
CA THR A 444 1.93 9.60 15.33
C THR A 444 0.53 10.16 15.11
N GLY A 445 0.10 11.11 15.94
CA GLY A 445 -1.24 11.70 15.89
C GLY A 445 -1.49 12.48 14.58
N ILE A 446 -0.63 13.46 14.29
CA ILE A 446 -0.58 14.14 12.99
C ILE A 446 0.84 14.09 12.45
N TYR A 447 1.04 13.50 11.28
CA TYR A 447 2.28 13.56 10.52
C TYR A 447 2.11 14.50 9.31
N THR A 448 3.07 15.38 9.06
CA THR A 448 3.02 16.30 7.91
C THR A 448 4.35 16.40 7.17
N ASN A 449 4.27 16.33 5.84
CA ASN A 449 5.40 16.46 4.93
C ASN A 449 5.74 17.96 4.68
N GLU A 450 6.80 18.22 3.91
CA GLU A 450 7.32 19.56 3.62
C GLU A 450 6.22 20.55 3.19
N ASN A 451 6.29 21.79 3.68
CA ASN A 451 5.40 22.90 3.32
C ASN A 451 3.90 22.73 3.68
N CYS A 452 3.54 21.77 4.54
CA CYS A 452 2.19 21.64 5.09
C CYS A 452 1.82 22.76 6.09
N GLN A 453 0.52 23.08 6.20
CA GLN A 453 0.00 23.99 7.23
C GLN A 453 -0.98 23.29 8.18
N ILE A 454 -0.72 23.38 9.49
CA ILE A 454 -1.56 22.80 10.55
C ILE A 454 -2.21 23.92 11.37
N CYS A 455 -3.53 23.87 11.54
CA CYS A 455 -4.27 24.80 12.42
C CYS A 455 -5.10 24.04 13.45
N LEU A 456 -4.63 23.92 14.69
CA LEU A 456 -5.40 23.37 15.81
C LEU A 456 -6.07 24.49 16.61
N ARG A 457 -7.38 24.34 16.86
CA ARG A 457 -8.19 25.30 17.63
C ARG A 457 -9.08 24.54 18.62
N ASP A 458 -8.99 24.87 19.91
CA ASP A 458 -9.76 24.26 21.01
C ASP A 458 -9.71 22.71 21.02
N SER A 459 -8.65 22.13 20.47
CA SER A 459 -8.52 20.68 20.20
C SER A 459 -7.56 20.00 21.19
N ILE A 460 -7.63 18.68 21.28
CA ILE A 460 -6.85 17.83 22.21
C ILE A 460 -6.11 16.75 21.42
N VAL A 461 -4.82 16.57 21.68
CA VAL A 461 -4.05 15.40 21.24
C VAL A 461 -3.49 14.71 22.47
N LEU A 462 -3.81 13.43 22.69
CA LEU A 462 -3.39 12.71 23.89
C LEU A 462 -3.01 11.25 23.65
N GLU A 463 -2.18 10.70 24.54
CA GLU A 463 -1.85 9.26 24.62
C GLU A 463 -1.22 8.67 23.33
N CYS A 464 -0.64 9.54 22.49
CA CYS A 464 0.10 9.15 21.29
C CYS A 464 1.57 8.86 21.60
N THR A 465 2.33 8.17 20.75
CA THR A 465 3.81 8.12 20.93
C THR A 465 4.41 9.50 20.60
N ARG A 466 3.95 10.12 19.52
CA ARG A 466 4.21 11.51 19.13
C ARG A 466 2.89 12.21 18.81
N GLY A 467 2.64 13.36 19.42
CA GLY A 467 1.40 14.11 19.17
C GLY A 467 1.34 14.65 17.74
N ILE A 468 2.35 15.43 17.34
CA ILE A 468 2.48 16.00 15.99
C ILE A 468 3.94 15.92 15.53
N GLU A 469 4.17 15.49 14.28
CA GLU A 469 5.49 15.46 13.61
C GLU A 469 5.41 16.30 12.31
N ILE A 470 6.30 17.30 12.19
CA ILE A 470 6.29 18.33 11.14
C ILE A 470 7.64 18.34 10.42
N LEU A 471 7.67 18.02 9.11
CA LEU A 471 8.88 18.14 8.30
C LEU A 471 9.18 19.59 7.89
N SER A 472 10.41 19.81 7.39
CA SER A 472 10.95 21.14 7.09
C SER A 472 10.07 21.98 6.16
N GLY A 473 10.02 23.30 6.43
CA GLY A 473 9.14 24.25 5.76
C GLY A 473 7.66 24.16 6.17
N GLY A 474 7.26 23.18 7.01
CA GLY A 474 5.91 23.11 7.58
C GLY A 474 5.64 24.19 8.65
N ASN A 475 4.36 24.55 8.81
CA ASN A 475 3.92 25.53 9.83
C ASN A 475 2.79 24.95 10.69
N ALA A 476 2.81 25.23 12.01
CA ALA A 476 1.69 24.95 12.91
C ALA A 476 1.22 26.19 13.68
N SER A 477 -0.09 26.32 13.83
CA SER A 477 -0.75 27.32 14.67
C SER A 477 -1.66 26.64 15.69
N PHE A 478 -1.47 26.96 16.96
CA PHE A 478 -2.16 26.40 18.11
C PHE A 478 -2.99 27.49 18.79
N GLN A 479 -4.31 27.31 18.85
CA GLN A 479 -5.21 28.21 19.57
C GLN A 479 -5.92 27.40 20.66
N SER A 480 -5.74 27.75 21.94
CA SER A 480 -6.33 27.06 23.09
C SER A 480 -6.24 25.50 23.03
N THR A 481 -5.13 24.98 22.51
CA THR A 481 -4.94 23.56 22.20
C THR A 481 -4.23 22.84 23.36
N GLU A 482 -4.60 21.59 23.62
CA GLU A 482 -3.98 20.75 24.65
C GLU A 482 -3.25 19.55 24.01
N ILE A 483 -1.97 19.35 24.35
CA ILE A 483 -1.20 18.15 23.93
C ILE A 483 -0.52 17.52 25.15
N HIS A 484 -0.91 16.30 25.51
CA HIS A 484 -0.44 15.67 26.75
C HIS A 484 -0.40 14.14 26.73
N ASN A 485 0.21 13.54 27.75
CA ASN A 485 0.34 12.09 27.92
C ASN A 485 1.07 11.38 26.75
N CYS A 486 1.82 12.09 25.90
CA CYS A 486 2.48 11.47 24.75
C CYS A 486 3.74 10.69 25.21
N LYS A 487 3.95 9.47 24.71
CA LYS A 487 5.00 8.56 25.21
C LYS A 487 6.41 9.16 25.04
N SER A 488 6.69 9.80 23.91
CA SER A 488 7.96 10.49 23.64
C SER A 488 7.78 12.01 23.60
N TYR A 489 7.09 12.55 22.59
CA TYR A 489 7.08 14.00 22.31
C TYR A 489 5.68 14.55 22.04
N GLY A 490 5.40 15.77 22.52
CA GLY A 490 4.16 16.49 22.20
C GLY A 490 4.13 16.98 20.75
N VAL A 491 5.15 17.75 20.35
CA VAL A 491 5.37 18.25 18.98
C VAL A 491 6.84 18.06 18.60
N LEU A 492 7.11 17.48 17.43
CA LEU A 492 8.42 17.49 16.79
C LEU A 492 8.36 18.32 15.50
N LEU A 493 9.32 19.22 15.34
CA LEU A 493 9.49 20.08 14.17
C LEU A 493 10.91 19.91 13.61
N GLU A 494 11.01 19.49 12.36
CA GLU A 494 12.27 19.55 11.61
C GLU A 494 12.47 20.92 10.96
N VAL A 495 13.72 21.39 10.93
CA VAL A 495 14.12 22.66 10.31
C VAL A 495 15.48 22.55 9.64
N ASP A 496 15.69 23.21 8.49
CA ASP A 496 16.99 23.21 7.79
C ASP A 496 18.13 23.77 8.66
N ASP A 497 17.81 24.76 9.49
CA ASP A 497 18.72 25.37 10.48
C ASP A 497 18.04 25.56 11.84
N LEU A 498 18.72 25.17 12.91
CA LEU A 498 18.33 25.32 14.31
C LEU A 498 18.52 26.75 14.85
N ASN A 499 19.26 27.62 14.15
CA ASN A 499 19.71 28.95 14.60
C ASN A 499 20.66 28.91 15.82
N VAL A 500 21.48 27.86 15.93
CA VAL A 500 22.63 27.80 16.86
C VAL A 500 23.94 28.07 16.12
N PRO A 501 25.04 28.45 16.81
CA PRO A 501 26.33 28.69 16.17
C PRO A 501 26.84 27.46 15.40
N GLU A 502 27.52 27.69 14.27
CA GLU A 502 28.05 26.62 13.39
C GLU A 502 29.05 25.69 14.12
N ASP A 503 29.73 26.19 15.16
CA ASP A 503 30.64 25.42 16.03
C ASP A 503 29.92 24.44 17.00
N SER A 504 28.59 24.30 16.94
CA SER A 504 27.83 23.43 17.86
C SER A 504 27.38 22.13 17.20
N GLU A 505 27.79 21.00 17.79
CA GLU A 505 27.40 19.63 17.39
C GLU A 505 25.93 19.29 17.74
N GLN A 506 25.11 20.29 18.04
CA GLN A 506 23.79 20.10 18.65
C GLN A 506 22.72 19.88 17.58
N THR A 507 22.36 18.62 17.33
CA THR A 507 21.38 18.20 16.30
C THR A 507 19.91 18.40 16.69
N ARG A 508 19.64 18.61 17.99
CA ARG A 508 18.29 18.67 18.58
C ARG A 508 18.22 19.74 19.68
N LEU A 509 17.11 20.47 19.73
CA LEU A 509 16.74 21.40 20.81
C LEU A 509 15.45 20.92 21.48
N LEU A 510 15.52 20.58 22.76
CA LEU A 510 14.35 20.20 23.58
C LEU A 510 13.78 21.45 24.27
N CYS A 511 12.45 21.63 24.21
CA CYS A 511 11.78 22.74 24.87
C CYS A 511 10.50 22.30 25.57
N ASN A 512 10.28 22.78 26.80
CA ASN A 512 9.11 22.42 27.61
C ASN A 512 8.10 23.56 27.79
N ASP A 513 8.45 24.80 27.47
CA ASP A 513 7.56 25.97 27.52
C ASP A 513 7.51 26.65 26.14
N TYR A 514 6.32 26.69 25.53
CA TYR A 514 6.11 27.29 24.22
C TYR A 514 6.42 28.80 24.19
N ASN A 515 6.37 29.48 25.34
CA ASN A 515 6.75 30.90 25.45
C ASN A 515 8.27 31.13 25.20
N GLY A 516 9.09 30.08 25.27
CA GLY A 516 10.51 30.12 24.93
C GLY A 516 10.82 29.86 23.44
N ILE A 517 9.82 29.49 22.63
CA ILE A 517 10.03 29.06 21.23
C ILE A 517 10.05 30.29 20.31
N GLY A 518 11.26 30.79 20.04
CA GLY A 518 11.48 31.94 19.14
C GLY A 518 11.43 31.63 17.64
N ARG A 519 10.62 30.66 17.18
CA ARG A 519 10.53 30.25 15.76
C ARG A 519 9.22 30.72 15.11
N SER A 520 9.31 31.11 13.83
CA SER A 520 8.17 31.54 13.01
C SER A 520 7.25 30.41 12.55
N GLU A 521 7.77 29.19 12.59
CA GLU A 521 7.14 27.96 12.14
C GLU A 521 6.01 27.52 13.08
N LEU A 522 6.09 27.91 14.36
CA LEU A 522 5.13 27.59 15.40
C LEU A 522 4.50 28.88 15.95
N SER A 523 3.18 28.92 16.06
CA SER A 523 2.43 30.08 16.56
C SER A 523 1.41 29.67 17.62
N PHE A 524 1.28 30.47 18.68
CA PHE A 524 0.51 30.13 19.88
C PHE A 524 -0.44 31.26 20.26
N GLU A 525 -1.72 30.94 20.42
CA GLU A 525 -2.80 31.85 20.82
C GLU A 525 -3.68 31.23 21.91
N GLY A 526 -4.33 32.09 22.71
CA GLY A 526 -5.26 31.65 23.75
C GLY A 526 -4.59 30.83 24.85
N SER A 527 -5.30 29.84 25.40
CA SER A 527 -4.87 29.08 26.58
C SER A 527 -4.31 27.70 26.20
N CYS A 528 -3.19 27.67 25.48
CA CYS A 528 -2.56 26.40 25.10
C CYS A 528 -1.87 25.72 26.31
N SER A 529 -1.92 24.38 26.36
CA SER A 529 -1.30 23.56 27.42
C SER A 529 -0.55 22.38 26.84
N PHE A 530 0.72 22.25 27.20
CA PHE A 530 1.57 21.10 26.85
C PHE A 530 2.14 20.55 28.17
N ARG A 531 1.88 19.29 28.48
CA ARG A 531 2.16 18.69 29.80
C ARG A 531 2.30 17.18 29.70
N ASP A 532 2.96 16.56 30.67
CA ASP A 532 2.94 15.09 30.86
C ASP A 532 3.39 14.26 29.63
N ASN A 533 4.19 14.87 28.74
CA ASN A 533 4.79 14.22 27.57
C ASN A 533 6.19 13.69 27.97
N GLY A 534 6.48 12.42 27.67
CA GLY A 534 7.50 11.62 28.37
C GLY A 534 8.93 12.15 28.32
N LYS A 535 9.36 12.69 27.18
CA LYS A 535 10.70 13.28 27.00
C LYS A 535 10.68 14.80 26.92
N ALA A 536 9.80 15.36 26.09
CA ALA A 536 9.66 16.80 25.93
C ALA A 536 8.27 17.19 25.38
N ASN A 537 7.81 18.40 25.71
CA ASN A 537 6.65 18.99 25.04
C ASN A 537 6.95 19.32 23.58
N PHE A 538 8.14 19.86 23.30
CA PHE A 538 8.60 20.23 21.96
C PHE A 538 10.02 19.73 21.69
N VAL A 539 10.23 19.24 20.48
CA VAL A 539 11.55 18.96 19.90
C VAL A 539 11.68 19.77 18.63
N ILE A 540 12.81 20.45 18.47
CA ILE A 540 13.20 21.07 17.21
C ILE A 540 14.48 20.36 16.77
N SER A 541 14.40 19.55 15.71
CA SER A 541 15.53 18.82 15.13
C SER A 541 16.05 19.54 13.90
N LYS A 542 17.36 19.49 13.67
CA LYS A 542 17.89 19.82 12.34
C LYS A 542 17.37 18.74 11.38
N SER A 543 16.75 19.12 10.28
CA SER A 543 16.18 18.18 9.33
C SER A 543 17.30 17.30 8.77
N GLY A 544 17.21 15.99 9.02
CA GLY A 544 18.01 15.03 8.31
C GLY A 544 17.56 15.02 6.86
N SER A 545 18.48 14.99 5.90
CA SER A 545 18.14 14.93 4.46
C SER A 545 17.51 13.58 4.02
N CYS A 546 17.04 12.80 4.99
CA CYS A 546 16.26 11.57 4.91
C CYS A 546 14.80 11.86 4.53
N LYS A 547 14.57 12.39 3.32
CA LYS A 547 13.24 12.85 2.88
C LYS A 547 12.23 11.72 2.74
N PHE A 548 11.15 11.77 3.52
CA PHE A 548 9.98 10.92 3.35
C PHE A 548 9.09 11.48 2.25
N ASN A 549 9.10 10.87 1.06
CA ASN A 549 8.06 11.10 0.06
C ASN A 549 6.83 10.23 0.37
N ASN A 550 5.74 10.35 -0.40
CA ASN A 550 4.51 9.61 -0.12
C ASN A 550 4.67 8.08 -0.32
N SER A 551 5.77 7.61 -0.94
CA SER A 551 6.10 6.17 -1.07
C SER A 551 6.74 5.55 0.18
N CYS A 552 6.90 6.34 1.25
CA CYS A 552 7.21 5.87 2.60
C CYS A 552 5.97 5.83 3.51
N PHE A 553 4.77 5.71 2.93
CA PHE A 553 3.49 5.79 3.65
C PHE A 553 2.38 4.96 3.01
N VAL A 554 2.20 5.16 1.70
CA VAL A 554 1.78 4.07 0.82
C VAL A 554 3.08 3.36 0.46
N GLU A 555 3.17 2.04 0.58
CA GLU A 555 4.33 1.34 0.02
C GLU A 555 4.24 1.42 -1.52
N GLN A 556 5.36 1.74 -2.17
CA GLN A 556 5.51 2.02 -3.62
C GLN A 556 5.14 3.44 -4.11
N ALA A 557 5.59 3.71 -5.34
CA ALA A 557 5.95 5.02 -5.87
C ALA A 557 4.78 6.02 -6.01
N THR A 558 5.07 7.30 -5.77
CA THR A 558 4.22 8.42 -6.21
C THR A 558 4.86 9.21 -7.35
N PRO A 559 4.05 9.84 -8.24
CA PRO A 559 4.57 10.69 -9.31
C PRO A 559 5.21 11.95 -8.71
N SER A 560 6.30 12.39 -9.34
CA SER A 560 7.10 13.55 -8.94
C SER A 560 6.30 14.86 -8.99
N ASN A 561 6.49 15.70 -7.97
CA ASN A 561 5.97 17.06 -7.96
C ASN A 561 6.76 17.91 -8.96
N VAL A 562 6.15 18.26 -10.10
CA VAL A 562 6.72 19.19 -11.09
C VAL A 562 6.80 20.59 -10.49
N SER A 563 7.92 20.85 -9.81
CA SER A 563 8.34 22.17 -9.35
C SER A 563 9.40 22.71 -10.32
N ASN A 564 9.30 23.99 -10.68
CA ASN A 564 10.14 24.59 -11.72
C ASN A 564 11.63 24.63 -11.32
N ARG A 565 12.42 23.66 -11.81
CA ARG A 565 13.88 23.76 -11.91
C ARG A 565 14.29 23.81 -13.39
N GLN A 566 15.36 24.55 -13.70
CA GLN A 566 15.72 24.88 -15.08
C GLN A 566 16.17 23.65 -15.87
N VAL A 567 15.39 23.31 -16.90
CA VAL A 567 15.76 22.29 -17.89
C VAL A 567 17.01 22.73 -18.65
N CYS A 568 18.11 21.99 -18.48
CA CYS A 568 19.25 22.05 -19.40
C CYS A 568 18.87 21.27 -20.66
N SER A 569 18.69 21.99 -21.78
CA SER A 569 18.03 21.46 -22.97
C SER A 569 18.95 20.61 -23.86
N ASN A 570 18.81 19.29 -23.81
CA ASN A 570 19.24 18.41 -24.89
C ASN A 570 18.11 18.28 -25.93
N ARG A 571 18.29 18.92 -27.09
CA ARG A 571 17.28 18.96 -28.17
C ARG A 571 17.42 17.80 -29.15
N THR A 572 16.83 16.66 -28.80
CA THR A 572 16.61 15.54 -29.73
C THR A 572 15.20 14.94 -29.61
N ASP A 573 14.64 14.85 -28.41
CA ASP A 573 13.59 13.86 -28.14
C ASP A 573 12.14 14.38 -28.29
N GLU A 574 11.94 15.71 -28.24
CA GLU A 574 10.62 16.37 -28.37
C GLU A 574 9.88 16.06 -29.68
N ALA A 575 10.57 15.53 -30.69
CA ALA A 575 10.03 15.24 -32.01
C ALA A 575 9.30 13.88 -32.13
N LEU A 576 9.52 12.94 -31.20
CA LEU A 576 8.95 11.58 -31.26
C LEU A 576 7.62 11.46 -30.49
N ASP A 577 7.48 12.14 -29.36
CA ASP A 577 6.29 12.03 -28.49
C ASP A 577 4.99 12.51 -29.17
N GLN A 578 5.05 13.43 -30.13
CA GLN A 578 3.85 13.93 -30.82
C GLN A 578 3.29 12.96 -31.87
N SER A 579 4.07 11.99 -32.35
CA SER A 579 3.59 10.96 -33.29
C SER A 579 2.76 9.86 -32.64
N ILE A 580 2.90 9.65 -31.32
CA ILE A 580 2.36 8.48 -30.61
C ILE A 580 0.83 8.56 -30.43
N LEU A 581 0.23 9.76 -30.56
CA LEU A 581 -1.21 9.99 -30.38
C LEU A 581 -2.11 9.59 -31.57
N ASN A 582 -1.56 9.20 -32.73
CA ASN A 582 -2.35 8.79 -33.91
C ASN A 582 -1.63 7.70 -34.74
N GLY A 583 -1.66 6.45 -34.29
CA GLY A 583 -1.13 5.29 -35.02
C GLY A 583 -1.84 3.98 -34.63
N ASN A 584 -1.88 3.00 -35.53
CA ASN A 584 -2.53 1.70 -35.28
C ASN A 584 -1.69 0.79 -34.37
N LEU A 585 -2.35 -0.17 -33.73
CA LEU A 585 -1.77 -1.01 -32.67
C LEU A 585 -0.79 -2.10 -33.19
N ASP A 586 -0.75 -2.36 -34.49
CA ASP A 586 -0.13 -3.56 -35.07
C ASP A 586 1.37 -3.43 -35.35
N ASP A 587 1.88 -2.21 -35.62
CA ASP A 587 3.25 -2.02 -36.15
C ASP A 587 4.38 -2.29 -35.13
N TYR A 588 4.10 -2.23 -33.82
CA TYR A 588 5.15 -2.39 -32.79
C TYR A 588 5.61 -3.83 -32.59
N LYS A 589 4.82 -4.84 -32.97
CA LYS A 589 5.24 -6.25 -32.85
C LYS A 589 6.36 -6.59 -33.85
N GLY A 590 6.30 -6.01 -35.06
CA GLY A 590 7.31 -6.21 -36.10
C GLY A 590 8.67 -5.55 -35.83
N GLN A 591 8.75 -4.55 -34.93
CA GLN A 591 10.03 -3.93 -34.58
C GLN A 591 10.85 -4.78 -33.60
N LEU A 592 10.20 -5.56 -32.73
CA LEU A 592 10.87 -6.54 -31.87
C LEU A 592 11.44 -7.71 -32.69
N ASP A 593 10.69 -8.18 -33.70
CA ASP A 593 11.14 -9.25 -34.61
C ASP A 593 12.48 -8.91 -35.31
N ASP A 594 12.74 -7.65 -35.65
CA ASP A 594 13.97 -7.23 -36.34
C ASP A 594 15.15 -6.99 -35.37
N VAL A 595 14.89 -6.66 -34.10
CA VAL A 595 15.93 -6.68 -33.05
C VAL A 595 16.36 -8.12 -32.76
N GLY A 596 15.40 -9.06 -32.65
CA GLY A 596 15.69 -10.48 -32.45
C GLY A 596 16.53 -11.09 -33.58
N LYS A 597 16.23 -10.78 -34.85
CA LYS A 597 16.98 -11.28 -36.02
C LYS A 597 18.42 -10.78 -36.12
N LEU A 598 18.78 -9.70 -35.42
CA LEU A 598 20.15 -9.18 -35.40
C LEU A 598 21.08 -9.87 -34.38
N LEU A 599 20.51 -10.61 -33.42
CA LEU A 599 21.27 -11.30 -32.36
C LEU A 599 21.55 -12.78 -32.68
N TRP A 600 20.66 -13.45 -33.43
CA TRP A 600 20.71 -14.89 -33.66
C TRP A 600 21.13 -15.26 -35.09
N GLY A 601 22.44 -15.13 -35.37
CA GLY A 601 23.02 -15.62 -36.62
C GLY A 601 23.08 -17.15 -36.68
N SER A 602 22.61 -17.75 -37.78
CA SER A 602 22.77 -19.17 -38.09
C SER A 602 22.79 -19.42 -39.60
N ASP A 603 23.61 -20.38 -40.04
CA ASP A 603 23.95 -20.58 -41.45
C ASP A 603 22.76 -21.06 -42.33
N MET A 604 22.70 -20.55 -43.56
CA MET A 604 21.83 -21.09 -44.61
C MET A 604 22.59 -22.06 -45.53
N THR A 605 22.09 -23.29 -45.66
CA THR A 605 22.43 -24.20 -46.77
C THR A 605 21.19 -24.58 -47.59
N ASN A 606 21.01 -23.87 -48.72
CA ASN A 606 20.28 -24.20 -49.96
C ASN A 606 19.31 -25.40 -50.04
N GLY A 607 18.12 -25.18 -50.63
CA GLY A 607 17.24 -26.27 -51.15
C GLY A 607 15.76 -25.89 -51.28
N HIS A 608 15.36 -24.88 -52.06
CA HIS A 608 14.92 -24.98 -53.47
C HIS A 608 13.64 -25.83 -53.74
N ASP A 609 12.60 -25.15 -54.25
CA ASP A 609 11.39 -25.62 -54.96
C ASP A 609 10.40 -26.59 -54.24
N GLY A 610 9.07 -26.51 -54.44
CA GLY A 610 8.26 -25.51 -55.16
C GLY A 610 6.93 -26.06 -55.72
N LYS A 611 5.87 -25.23 -55.79
CA LYS A 611 4.50 -25.48 -56.31
C LYS A 611 3.61 -26.42 -55.47
N GLN A 612 2.28 -26.55 -55.66
CA GLN A 612 1.15 -25.67 -56.07
C GLN A 612 -0.14 -26.56 -56.11
N PHE A 613 -1.34 -25.97 -55.97
CA PHE A 613 -2.69 -26.56 -56.18
C PHE A 613 -3.34 -27.44 -55.07
N ASP A 614 -4.32 -26.82 -54.40
CA ASP A 614 -5.76 -27.16 -54.37
C ASP A 614 -6.30 -28.60 -54.09
N SER A 615 -7.05 -28.67 -52.98
CA SER A 615 -8.47 -29.10 -52.90
C SER A 615 -8.92 -30.57 -52.68
N SER A 616 -10.18 -30.68 -52.23
CA SER A 616 -11.08 -31.85 -52.14
C SER A 616 -10.81 -32.99 -51.14
N GLU A 617 -11.54 -32.92 -50.01
CA GLU A 617 -12.59 -33.88 -49.60
C GLU A 617 -12.35 -35.41 -49.56
N CYS A 618 -12.40 -35.93 -48.33
CA CYS A 618 -13.31 -37.00 -47.85
C CYS A 618 -13.05 -38.52 -48.09
N ASP A 619 -13.51 -39.27 -47.08
CA ASP A 619 -14.02 -40.65 -47.05
C ASP A 619 -13.13 -41.89 -47.29
N ALA A 620 -12.45 -42.27 -46.19
CA ALA A 620 -12.80 -43.47 -45.38
C ALA A 620 -12.48 -44.91 -45.83
N PHE A 621 -12.68 -45.82 -44.85
CA PHE A 621 -12.70 -47.30 -44.87
C PHE A 621 -11.36 -48.08 -44.92
N GLU A 622 -11.15 -48.87 -43.85
CA GLU A 622 -10.82 -50.32 -43.79
C GLU A 622 -9.65 -50.91 -44.64
N SER A 623 -8.93 -51.96 -44.20
CA SER A 623 -8.88 -52.72 -42.93
C SER A 623 -7.67 -53.69 -42.98
N SER A 624 -7.45 -54.49 -41.91
CA SER A 624 -6.69 -55.77 -41.92
C SER A 624 -5.15 -55.66 -42.08
N THR A 625 -4.31 -56.54 -41.54
CA THR A 625 -4.50 -57.72 -40.66
C THR A 625 -3.17 -58.11 -39.97
N ASP A 626 -3.25 -58.93 -38.91
CA ASP A 626 -2.32 -60.02 -38.55
C ASP A 626 -0.83 -59.73 -38.20
N ASN A 627 -0.16 -60.51 -37.32
CA ASN A 627 -0.57 -61.30 -36.14
C ASN A 627 0.67 -61.71 -35.31
N ASP A 628 0.45 -62.49 -34.24
CA ASP A 628 1.45 -63.13 -33.35
C ASP A 628 2.33 -62.15 -32.51
N GLY A 629 2.73 -62.43 -31.26
CA GLY A 629 2.74 -63.67 -30.47
C GLY A 629 4.17 -63.92 -29.95
N THR A 630 4.47 -64.43 -28.75
CA THR A 630 3.71 -64.97 -27.60
C THR A 630 4.54 -64.69 -26.32
N ASP A 631 3.99 -64.25 -25.18
CA ASP A 631 3.16 -64.95 -24.18
C ASP A 631 3.97 -65.79 -23.14
N LEU A 632 3.36 -65.99 -21.96
CA LEU A 632 3.60 -66.98 -20.89
C LEU A 632 4.35 -66.60 -19.57
N TYR A 633 3.51 -66.44 -18.52
CA TYR A 633 3.61 -67.05 -17.17
C TYR A 633 4.56 -66.49 -16.08
N SER A 634 4.22 -66.51 -14.76
CA SER A 634 2.91 -66.69 -14.08
C SER A 634 2.98 -66.56 -12.53
N THR A 635 1.90 -66.02 -11.92
CA THR A 635 1.29 -66.36 -10.59
C THR A 635 2.18 -66.21 -9.32
N VAL A 636 1.67 -66.12 -8.06
CA VAL A 636 0.57 -66.81 -7.35
C VAL A 636 -0.05 -65.93 -6.24
N ASN A 637 -1.38 -65.69 -6.33
CA ASN A 637 -2.49 -65.88 -5.35
C ASN A 637 -2.34 -65.55 -3.82
N ASP A 638 -3.39 -65.31 -3.00
CA ASP A 638 -4.86 -65.43 -3.17
C ASP A 638 -5.73 -64.70 -2.09
N LYS A 639 -7.02 -64.44 -2.42
CA LYS A 639 -8.26 -64.24 -1.59
C LYS A 639 -8.30 -63.19 -0.45
N SER A 640 -9.38 -62.46 -0.13
CA SER A 640 -10.79 -62.26 -0.61
C SER A 640 -11.95 -63.23 -0.24
N GLU A 641 -12.86 -62.78 0.64
CA GLU A 641 -14.30 -63.11 0.78
C GLU A 641 -15.05 -61.75 0.98
N CYS A 642 -16.20 -61.35 0.40
CA CYS A 642 -17.45 -61.95 -0.12
C CYS A 642 -18.60 -61.97 0.92
N THR A 643 -19.71 -61.22 0.75
CA THR A 643 -20.93 -61.73 0.07
C THR A 643 -22.02 -60.66 -0.24
N THR A 644 -22.63 -60.81 -1.44
CA THR A 644 -24.06 -60.71 -1.85
C THR A 644 -25.17 -60.38 -0.81
N THR A 645 -26.35 -59.78 -1.09
CA THR A 645 -27.19 -59.43 -2.29
C THR A 645 -28.35 -58.49 -1.83
N SER A 646 -29.25 -57.86 -2.61
CA SER A 646 -29.65 -57.80 -4.04
C SER A 646 -30.06 -56.32 -4.40
N GLY A 647 -30.92 -55.90 -5.36
CA GLY A 647 -31.94 -56.50 -6.25
C GLY A 647 -32.38 -55.51 -7.36
N ALA A 648 -33.62 -55.56 -7.92
CA ALA A 648 -33.93 -54.88 -9.20
C ALA A 648 -35.34 -54.22 -9.42
N SER A 649 -35.30 -53.05 -10.08
CA SER A 649 -36.21 -52.41 -11.06
C SER A 649 -37.72 -52.72 -11.18
N SER A 650 -38.52 -51.66 -11.38
CA SER A 650 -39.56 -51.59 -12.45
C SER A 650 -39.90 -50.13 -12.80
N CYS A 651 -40.54 -49.88 -13.97
CA CYS A 651 -40.74 -48.54 -14.54
C CYS A 651 -42.24 -48.13 -14.61
N SER A 652 -42.56 -46.83 -14.60
CA SER A 652 -43.37 -46.17 -15.67
C SER A 652 -43.79 -44.71 -15.37
N THR A 653 -43.74 -43.86 -16.42
CA THR A 653 -44.60 -42.69 -16.75
C THR A 653 -45.23 -41.80 -15.67
N GLY A 654 -45.01 -40.47 -15.75
CA GLY A 654 -45.92 -39.49 -15.12
C GLY A 654 -45.46 -38.02 -15.17
N ILE A 655 -46.14 -37.22 -16.00
CA ILE A 655 -46.00 -35.77 -16.23
C ILE A 655 -46.21 -34.94 -14.93
N GLU A 656 -45.42 -33.87 -14.71
CA GLU A 656 -45.84 -32.46 -14.43
C GLU A 656 -44.72 -31.63 -13.74
N SER A 657 -45.01 -30.37 -13.38
CA SER A 657 -44.04 -29.27 -13.32
C SER A 657 -43.76 -28.67 -11.95
N SER A 658 -42.57 -28.05 -11.82
CA SER A 658 -42.26 -26.91 -10.94
C SER A 658 -42.20 -27.12 -9.42
N ALA A 659 -41.01 -26.92 -8.85
CA ALA A 659 -40.82 -26.14 -7.63
C ALA A 659 -39.37 -25.64 -7.53
N VAL A 660 -39.18 -24.37 -7.16
CA VAL A 660 -37.95 -23.90 -6.51
C VAL A 660 -38.11 -24.16 -5.01
N ILE A 661 -37.06 -24.59 -4.34
CA ILE A 661 -37.01 -24.68 -2.88
C ILE A 661 -35.70 -24.03 -2.42
N GLU A 662 -35.84 -22.96 -1.66
CA GLU A 662 -34.77 -22.30 -0.92
C GLU A 662 -34.41 -23.15 0.31
N ILE A 663 -33.15 -23.10 0.77
CA ILE A 663 -32.71 -23.74 2.02
C ILE A 663 -31.90 -22.70 2.81
N ASP A 664 -32.29 -22.48 4.07
CA ASP A 664 -31.63 -21.53 4.98
C ASP A 664 -30.20 -21.95 5.33
N GLU A 665 -29.29 -20.98 5.37
CA GLU A 665 -27.98 -21.13 6.02
C GLU A 665 -28.10 -20.86 7.53
N SER A 666 -28.42 -21.91 8.29
CA SER A 666 -28.42 -21.86 9.75
C SER A 666 -27.00 -21.94 10.32
N VAL A 667 -26.66 -21.01 11.22
CA VAL A 667 -25.41 -20.93 11.99
C VAL A 667 -24.99 -22.30 12.57
N ILE A 668 -23.70 -22.63 12.45
CA ILE A 668 -23.04 -23.72 13.16
C ILE A 668 -22.10 -23.10 14.21
N GLU A 669 -22.45 -23.25 15.48
CA GLU A 669 -21.50 -23.14 16.59
C GLU A 669 -20.77 -24.49 16.74
N ILE A 670 -19.51 -24.47 17.18
CA ILE A 670 -18.71 -25.67 17.48
C ILE A 670 -18.11 -25.49 18.89
N ASP A 671 -18.24 -26.52 19.73
CA ASP A 671 -17.70 -26.61 21.10
C ASP A 671 -16.15 -26.75 21.12
#